data_AF-A0A931P1U1-F1
#
_entry.id   AF-A0A931P1U1-F1
#
_cell.length_a   1.000
_cell.length_b   1.000
_cell.length_c   1.000
_cell.angle_alpha   90.00
_cell.angle_beta   90.00
_cell.angle_gamma   90.00
#
_symmetry.space_group_name_H-M   'P 1'
#
loop_
_entity.id
_entity.type
_entity.pdbx_description
1 polymer ?
#
loop_
_entity_poly.entity_id
_entity_poly.type
_entity_poly.pdbx_seq_one_letter_code
_entity_poly.pdbx_strand_id
1 'polypeptide(L)'
;MSVQSTVRPEWTVVIDPVLQKELEQHIFVTNWPKLLEMIDTVYNWGRRSSLWPLGFGLACCAIEMICSACSRFDISRFGAEVFRGSPRQADVMIVSGTVTKTMMPMIARLYDQMPEPKYVISMGACASGGGPFKEGYNVVSGIDKYLPVDVYVPGCPPTPQALLNGLIALQKKIDGESLADAVWYKPEVERDIPVPVLGPDLIDVRFLEITAEKTAQGVLDAIQADMPKPLIIPAPQPEKAEEPAAAQASAAAAPMSAADKLRAKMGGAKPAEAPAAEAPKPAAKPAAPAKKIKKAEARPSLVWLGNDKLKALSDRLNGEFGAGTSTIIEAGLLIPADRLLAVGKFLRDDRSTRYDYLASLQSVHYEDCIEVNYHLDSTVHPGTLIELRVRTDEAEGKGEVPSLTDIWPGAEFQEREVFDMMGVRFKGHPNLTRILMWEGYAYYPLRKDFLEPYYEGPTKVFDSRVEEGHGHHFRSEELNPYGTNLKIPRGYEDWDKLSSNDDVKGKNLMPGGVQISELETDQFVVSMGPQHPSTHGVFRMNLRVDGETVVGLKPVMGYMHRNHEKIGERNTYLMNFPFTDRLDYLTSMGNNFGYALAVEQLMGDDAKVPERAEYIRVIMAELTRVASHMWAIGFFLNDIGAFFTPALYAIEERELILDLFEWASGSRMMCNYFRFGGVAFDLPKGWKERCHKFVYDRLDGKIDELDKLLTGNEILLDRCKGIGALTAEQAIAWSTAGPVLRASGVNYDIRRAAPYSIYDRFDFNVIVGKNGDLFDRYYVRLQEMRESVKILKQAVRDLPEGPILPGKKSYQIKVPAGEAYSRVENPKGELGYYVVSDGSATAYRYHVRSPSFINLTSLETMCVGATVADVVGILGSLDIVLGEVDR
;
A
#
# COMPACT_ATOMS: atom_id res chain seq x y z
N MET A 1 72.66 -8.34 25.10
CA MET A 1 72.47 -8.51 26.55
C MET A 1 71.10 -9.15 26.76
N SER A 2 71.10 -10.21 27.56
CA SER A 2 70.05 -11.18 27.92
C SER A 2 68.57 -10.86 27.60
N VAL A 3 67.93 -11.71 26.79
CA VAL A 3 66.49 -11.96 26.88
C VAL A 3 66.29 -13.00 27.99
N GLN A 4 65.71 -12.56 29.10
CA GLN A 4 65.32 -13.43 30.21
C GLN A 4 64.29 -14.44 29.73
N SER A 5 64.57 -15.71 30.01
CA SER A 5 63.65 -16.83 29.86
C SER A 5 62.49 -16.71 30.85
N THR A 6 61.28 -16.49 30.36
CA THR A 6 60.07 -16.76 31.14
C THR A 6 59.76 -18.24 30.99
N VAL A 7 60.32 -19.05 31.89
CA VAL A 7 60.02 -20.48 32.00
C VAL A 7 58.61 -20.62 32.61
N ARG A 8 57.70 -21.30 31.91
CA ARG A 8 56.44 -21.79 32.49
C ARG A 8 56.69 -23.14 33.15
N PRO A 9 56.21 -23.39 34.39
CA PRO A 9 56.41 -24.66 35.06
C PRO A 9 55.29 -25.67 34.74
N GLU A 10 55.63 -26.95 34.93
CA GLU A 10 54.81 -28.18 34.93
C GLU A 10 54.01 -28.61 33.67
N TRP A 11 54.72 -29.20 32.70
CA TRP A 11 54.32 -30.50 32.11
C TRP A 11 55.53 -31.44 32.21
N THR A 12 55.71 -32.09 33.36
CA THR A 12 56.78 -33.07 33.60
C THR A 12 56.43 -34.43 33.00
N VAL A 13 56.40 -34.52 31.67
CA VAL A 13 56.51 -35.80 30.97
C VAL A 13 57.50 -35.61 29.83
N VAL A 14 58.64 -36.31 29.91
CA VAL A 14 59.61 -36.38 28.81
C VAL A 14 58.92 -37.17 27.69
N ILE A 15 58.41 -36.47 26.69
CA ILE A 15 57.88 -37.06 25.47
C ILE A 15 59.08 -37.70 24.75
N ASP A 16 58.92 -38.95 24.33
CA ASP A 16 59.94 -39.67 23.57
C ASP A 16 60.33 -38.86 22.30
N PRO A 17 61.63 -38.67 21.98
CA PRO A 17 62.05 -37.82 20.87
C PRO A 17 61.57 -38.28 19.49
N VAL A 18 61.26 -39.58 19.32
CA VAL A 18 60.66 -40.15 18.11
C VAL A 18 59.17 -39.84 18.08
N LEU A 19 58.47 -39.99 19.21
CA LEU A 19 57.06 -39.59 19.36
C LEU A 19 56.88 -38.08 19.15
N GLN A 20 57.80 -37.25 19.63
CA GLN A 20 57.80 -35.82 19.38
C GLN A 20 57.96 -35.52 17.88
N LYS A 21 58.85 -36.24 17.19
CA LYS A 21 59.06 -36.09 15.74
C LYS A 21 57.86 -36.57 14.92
N GLU A 22 57.18 -37.64 15.35
CA GLU A 22 55.93 -38.12 14.74
C GLU A 22 54.75 -37.18 15.03
N LEU A 23 54.65 -36.64 16.24
CA LEU A 23 53.66 -35.62 16.60
C LEU A 23 53.91 -34.33 15.80
N GLU A 24 55.16 -33.92 15.59
CA GLU A 24 55.52 -32.79 14.72
C GLU A 24 55.29 -33.09 13.22
N GLN A 25 55.30 -34.36 12.80
CA GLN A 25 54.98 -34.79 11.43
C GLN A 25 53.48 -34.91 11.16
N HIS A 26 52.65 -35.15 12.19
CA HIS A 26 51.22 -35.43 12.03
C HIS A 26 50.26 -34.46 12.74
N ILE A 27 50.73 -33.61 13.66
CA ILE A 27 49.95 -32.54 14.29
C ILE A 27 50.33 -31.20 13.66
N PHE A 28 49.46 -30.71 12.78
CA PHE A 28 49.64 -29.50 11.98
C PHE A 28 49.47 -28.18 12.77
N VAL A 29 50.01 -28.08 13.99
CA VAL A 29 49.91 -26.85 14.77
C VAL A 29 51.23 -26.56 15.47
N THR A 30 52.13 -25.89 14.76
CA THR A 30 53.47 -25.53 15.27
C THR A 30 53.51 -24.20 16.01
N ASN A 31 52.42 -23.42 16.02
CA ASN A 31 52.25 -22.22 16.85
C ASN A 31 50.76 -21.84 17.01
N TRP A 32 50.47 -21.04 18.03
CA TRP A 32 49.11 -20.57 18.36
C TRP A 32 48.38 -19.87 17.21
N PRO A 33 49.02 -19.03 16.37
CA PRO A 33 48.37 -18.42 15.21
C PRO A 33 47.85 -19.41 14.17
N LYS A 34 48.61 -20.48 13.86
CA LYS A 34 48.15 -21.53 12.94
C LYS A 34 46.99 -22.35 13.50
N LEU A 35 46.96 -22.55 14.82
CA LEU A 35 45.82 -23.18 15.49
C LEU A 35 44.56 -22.34 15.31
N LEU A 36 44.68 -21.04 15.59
CA LEU A 36 43.58 -20.10 15.46
C LEU A 36 43.09 -20.02 14.02
N GLU A 37 43.98 -19.99 13.03
CA GLU A 37 43.61 -20.00 11.60
C GLU A 37 42.81 -21.26 11.22
N MET A 38 43.22 -22.44 11.71
CA MET A 38 42.46 -23.68 11.51
C MET A 38 41.10 -23.67 12.23
N ILE A 39 41.04 -23.17 13.46
CA ILE A 39 39.79 -23.05 14.23
C ILE A 39 38.86 -22.05 13.55
N ASP A 40 39.37 -20.89 13.13
CA ASP A 40 38.63 -19.87 12.38
C ASP A 40 38.04 -20.47 11.11
N THR A 41 38.82 -21.25 10.36
CA THR A 41 38.34 -21.94 9.15
C THR A 41 37.18 -22.88 9.45
N VAL A 42 37.29 -23.73 10.48
CA VAL A 42 36.23 -24.70 10.84
C VAL A 42 35.00 -23.98 11.41
N TYR A 43 35.21 -22.96 12.23
CA TYR A 43 34.16 -22.16 12.84
C TYR A 43 33.36 -21.38 11.78
N ASN A 44 34.05 -20.70 10.87
CA ASN A 44 33.43 -19.96 9.78
C ASN A 44 32.78 -20.88 8.76
N TRP A 45 33.35 -22.06 8.49
CA TRP A 45 32.68 -23.09 7.68
C TRP A 45 31.32 -23.46 8.26
N GLY A 46 31.24 -23.72 9.57
CA GLY A 46 29.97 -24.02 10.25
C GLY A 46 28.96 -22.88 10.13
N ARG A 47 29.39 -21.65 10.39
CA ARG A 47 28.55 -20.44 10.31
C ARG A 47 28.02 -20.18 8.91
N ARG A 48 28.89 -20.18 7.90
CA ARG A 48 28.49 -19.88 6.52
C ARG A 48 27.60 -20.96 5.91
N SER A 49 27.69 -22.20 6.40
CA SER A 49 26.91 -23.34 5.92
C SER A 49 25.60 -23.56 6.70
N SER A 50 25.32 -22.76 7.73
CA SER A 50 24.07 -22.85 8.51
C SER A 50 23.59 -21.45 8.91
N LEU A 51 23.12 -20.68 7.92
CA LEU A 51 22.49 -19.39 8.13
C LEU A 51 21.00 -19.59 8.38
N TRP A 52 20.45 -18.93 9.40
CA TRP A 52 19.06 -19.06 9.86
C TRP A 52 18.38 -17.71 9.71
N PRO A 53 17.76 -17.42 8.54
CA PRO A 53 17.22 -16.09 8.27
C PRO A 53 16.00 -15.77 9.14
N LEU A 54 16.03 -14.63 9.82
CA LEU A 54 14.85 -13.89 10.27
C LEU A 54 14.37 -13.02 9.11
N GLY A 55 13.32 -13.47 8.43
CA GLY A 55 12.68 -12.70 7.38
C GLY A 55 11.84 -11.55 7.95
N PHE A 56 12.23 -10.31 7.66
CA PHE A 56 11.36 -9.14 7.80
C PHE A 56 10.85 -8.75 6.41
N GLY A 57 9.89 -9.56 5.93
CA GLY A 57 9.30 -9.47 4.60
C GLY A 57 8.29 -8.34 4.48
N LEU A 58 8.61 -7.31 3.67
CA LEU A 58 7.75 -6.18 3.36
C LEU A 58 7.49 -6.08 1.85
N ALA A 59 6.23 -5.93 1.49
CA ALA A 59 5.78 -5.61 0.13
C ALA A 59 6.32 -6.57 -0.95
N CYS A 60 6.63 -6.05 -2.14
CA CYS A 60 7.04 -6.84 -3.31
C CYS A 60 8.36 -7.60 -3.15
N CYS A 61 9.31 -7.09 -2.34
CA CYS A 61 10.61 -7.74 -2.16
C CYS A 61 10.47 -9.03 -1.34
N ALA A 62 9.50 -9.09 -0.42
CA ALA A 62 9.21 -10.29 0.35
C ALA A 62 8.76 -11.45 -0.54
N ILE A 63 8.03 -11.17 -1.62
CA ILE A 63 7.54 -12.18 -2.56
C ILE A 63 8.73 -12.86 -3.26
N GLU A 64 9.67 -12.08 -3.78
CA GLU A 64 10.87 -12.64 -4.41
C GLU A 64 11.79 -13.33 -3.38
N MET A 65 11.81 -12.86 -2.13
CA MET A 65 12.49 -13.57 -1.03
C MET A 65 11.86 -14.94 -0.78
N ILE A 66 10.54 -15.05 -0.71
CA ILE A 66 9.85 -16.35 -0.54
C ILE A 66 10.09 -17.26 -1.76
N CYS A 67 10.04 -16.70 -2.98
CA CYS A 67 10.33 -17.47 -4.18
C CYS A 67 11.75 -18.09 -4.14
N SER A 68 12.74 -17.46 -3.49
CA SER A 68 14.08 -18.04 -3.37
C SER A 68 14.13 -19.41 -2.69
N ALA A 69 13.15 -19.71 -1.82
CA ALA A 69 13.01 -21.01 -1.16
C ALA A 69 12.35 -22.08 -2.04
N CYS A 70 11.83 -21.71 -3.21
CA CYS A 70 11.18 -22.66 -4.12
C CYS A 70 12.21 -23.46 -4.94
N SER A 71 11.78 -24.61 -5.47
CA SER A 71 12.61 -25.57 -6.21
C SER A 71 13.37 -24.97 -7.40
N ARG A 72 12.87 -23.90 -8.02
CA ARG A 72 13.54 -23.20 -9.13
C ARG A 72 14.85 -22.53 -8.70
N PHE A 73 14.94 -22.08 -7.45
CA PHE A 73 16.05 -21.25 -6.95
C PHE A 73 16.88 -21.93 -5.85
N ASP A 74 16.25 -22.79 -5.04
CA ASP A 74 16.91 -23.71 -4.10
C ASP A 74 17.93 -23.03 -3.17
N ILE A 75 17.42 -22.14 -2.31
CA ILE A 75 18.22 -21.44 -1.29
C ILE A 75 18.95 -22.41 -0.33
N SER A 76 18.48 -23.65 -0.20
CA SER A 76 19.05 -24.71 0.65
C SER A 76 20.50 -25.01 0.32
N ARG A 77 20.91 -24.84 -0.95
CA ARG A 77 22.31 -25.01 -1.40
C ARG A 77 23.28 -24.06 -0.71
N PHE A 78 22.78 -22.98 -0.12
CA PHE A 78 23.56 -21.98 0.61
C PHE A 78 23.43 -22.13 2.13
N GLY A 79 22.80 -23.20 2.62
CA GLY A 79 22.61 -23.43 4.05
C GLY A 79 21.66 -22.42 4.71
N ALA A 80 20.77 -21.79 3.93
CA ALA A 80 19.90 -20.69 4.36
C ALA A 80 18.38 -21.00 4.23
N GLU A 81 18.01 -22.28 4.13
CA GLU A 81 16.60 -22.73 4.00
C GLU A 81 15.76 -22.50 5.25
N VAL A 82 16.40 -22.51 6.42
CA VAL A 82 15.69 -22.53 7.70
C VAL A 82 15.30 -21.11 8.11
N PHE A 83 14.24 -20.59 7.51
CA PHE A 83 13.62 -19.33 7.94
C PHE A 83 13.04 -19.49 9.35
N ARG A 84 13.48 -18.64 10.29
CA ARG A 84 12.98 -18.59 11.66
C ARG A 84 12.24 -17.29 11.90
N GLY A 85 10.94 -17.37 12.21
CA GLY A 85 10.16 -16.20 12.62
C GLY A 85 10.50 -15.65 14.01
N SER A 86 11.36 -16.35 14.76
CA SER A 86 11.79 -15.96 16.11
C SER A 86 13.21 -15.40 16.07
N PRO A 87 13.45 -14.17 16.58
CA PRO A 87 14.78 -13.58 16.62
C PRO A 87 15.76 -14.40 17.46
N ARG A 88 15.28 -15.13 18.48
CA ARG A 88 16.12 -15.93 19.40
C ARG A 88 16.87 -17.08 18.73
N GLN A 89 16.46 -17.47 17.53
CA GLN A 89 17.00 -18.60 16.78
C GLN A 89 17.62 -18.19 15.44
N ALA A 90 17.68 -16.88 15.15
CA ALA A 90 18.12 -16.38 13.85
C ALA A 90 19.44 -15.63 13.98
N ASP A 91 20.32 -15.82 13.00
CA ASP A 91 21.64 -15.17 12.91
C ASP A 91 21.74 -14.21 11.70
N VAL A 92 20.75 -14.21 10.80
CA VAL A 92 20.69 -13.27 9.66
C VAL A 92 19.33 -12.61 9.59
N MET A 93 19.25 -11.29 9.78
CA MET A 93 18.03 -10.52 9.51
C MET A 93 18.00 -10.10 8.04
N ILE A 94 16.96 -10.51 7.31
CA ILE A 94 16.72 -10.03 5.95
C ILE A 94 15.59 -9.02 6.00
N VAL A 95 15.91 -7.73 5.82
CA VAL A 95 14.92 -6.67 5.70
C VAL A 95 14.65 -6.44 4.22
N SER A 96 13.51 -6.93 3.74
CA SER A 96 13.18 -6.89 2.31
C SER A 96 11.97 -6.00 2.07
N GLY A 97 12.14 -4.82 1.47
CA GLY A 97 11.04 -3.92 1.08
C GLY A 97 10.96 -2.60 1.88
N THR A 98 9.83 -1.91 1.80
CA THR A 98 9.70 -0.53 2.32
C THR A 98 9.54 -0.48 3.82
N VAL A 99 10.48 0.19 4.50
CA VAL A 99 10.43 0.43 5.94
C VAL A 99 9.86 1.81 6.23
N THR A 100 8.81 1.85 7.03
CA THR A 100 8.19 3.09 7.52
C THR A 100 8.71 3.45 8.89
N LYS A 101 8.48 4.71 9.29
CA LYS A 101 8.86 5.21 10.61
C LYS A 101 8.20 4.43 11.74
N THR A 102 6.96 3.97 11.55
CA THR A 102 6.23 3.17 12.54
C THR A 102 6.83 1.77 12.74
N MET A 103 7.46 1.19 11.72
CA MET A 103 8.09 -0.12 11.81
C MET A 103 9.50 -0.09 12.39
N MET A 104 10.29 0.94 12.10
CA MET A 104 11.73 0.98 12.42
C MET A 104 12.05 0.66 13.89
N PRO A 105 11.32 1.16 14.91
CA PRO A 105 11.56 0.80 16.31
C PRO A 105 11.40 -0.71 16.57
N MET A 106 10.45 -1.37 15.89
CA MET A 106 10.22 -2.81 16.05
C MET A 106 11.32 -3.64 15.40
N ILE A 107 11.80 -3.23 14.22
CA ILE A 107 12.92 -3.90 13.55
C ILE A 107 14.19 -3.81 14.41
N ALA A 108 14.49 -2.63 14.96
CA ALA A 108 15.62 -2.44 15.87
C ALA A 108 15.54 -3.35 17.10
N ARG A 109 14.36 -3.39 17.75
CA ARG A 109 14.11 -4.30 18.89
C ARG A 109 14.31 -5.77 18.55
N LEU A 110 13.87 -6.21 17.38
CA LEU A 110 14.04 -7.60 16.95
C LEU A 110 15.51 -7.93 16.69
N TYR A 111 16.27 -6.99 16.11
CA TYR A 111 17.70 -7.15 15.87
C TYR A 111 18.48 -7.28 17.18
N ASP A 112 18.15 -6.49 18.20
CA ASP A 112 18.78 -6.60 19.53
C ASP A 112 18.49 -7.93 20.23
N GLN A 113 17.37 -8.58 19.91
CA GLN A 113 17.01 -9.89 20.46
C GLN A 113 17.68 -11.08 19.76
N MET A 114 18.38 -10.85 18.65
CA MET A 114 19.09 -11.92 17.93
C MET A 114 20.40 -12.32 18.63
N PRO A 115 20.75 -13.61 18.65
CA PRO A 115 22.03 -14.08 19.15
C PRO A 115 23.20 -13.63 18.26
N GLU A 116 24.33 -13.34 18.89
CA GLU A 116 25.59 -13.12 18.17
C GLU A 116 26.23 -14.46 17.75
N PRO A 117 26.95 -14.49 16.61
CA PRO A 117 27.12 -13.41 15.64
C PRO A 117 25.84 -13.19 14.81
N LYS A 118 25.40 -11.94 14.65
CA LYS A 118 24.21 -11.58 13.84
C LYS A 118 24.56 -10.69 12.66
N TYR A 119 23.82 -10.87 11.56
CA TYR A 119 24.01 -10.14 10.31
C TYR A 119 22.72 -9.48 9.81
N VAL A 120 22.85 -8.45 8.98
CA VAL A 120 21.73 -7.77 8.33
C VAL A 120 21.94 -7.71 6.82
N ILE A 121 20.94 -8.20 6.08
CA ILE A 121 20.82 -8.05 4.63
C ILE A 121 19.73 -7.03 4.34
N SER A 122 20.09 -5.93 3.67
CA SER A 122 19.14 -4.96 3.13
C SER A 122 18.75 -5.36 1.71
N MET A 123 17.52 -5.83 1.51
CA MET A 123 17.03 -6.31 0.22
C MET A 123 16.04 -5.33 -0.42
N GLY A 124 16.43 -4.82 -1.58
CA GLY A 124 15.64 -3.90 -2.40
C GLY A 124 15.98 -2.44 -2.20
N ALA A 125 15.60 -1.63 -3.19
CA ALA A 125 15.79 -0.18 -3.21
C ALA A 125 15.06 0.51 -2.04
N CYS A 126 13.92 -0.04 -1.61
CA CYS A 126 13.14 0.52 -0.51
C CYS A 126 13.82 0.35 0.85
N ALA A 127 14.36 -0.83 1.16
CA ALA A 127 15.06 -1.08 2.42
C ALA A 127 16.39 -0.29 2.46
N SER A 128 17.09 -0.24 1.33
CA SER A 128 18.41 0.38 1.23
C SER A 128 18.37 1.91 1.15
N GLY A 129 17.25 2.50 0.71
CA GLY A 129 17.25 3.91 0.33
C GLY A 129 15.88 4.61 0.34
N GLY A 130 14.81 3.96 0.82
CA GLY A 130 13.42 4.44 0.70
C GLY A 130 12.79 4.20 -0.69
N GLY A 131 13.61 3.91 -1.71
CA GLY A 131 13.15 3.52 -3.05
C GLY A 131 12.30 4.61 -3.73
N PRO A 132 11.25 4.24 -4.49
CA PRO A 132 10.35 5.21 -5.13
C PRO A 132 9.56 6.09 -4.14
N PHE A 133 9.51 5.70 -2.86
CA PHE A 133 8.80 6.42 -1.80
C PHE A 133 9.75 7.25 -0.93
N LYS A 134 11.00 7.41 -1.36
CA LYS A 134 12.01 8.18 -0.64
C LYS A 134 11.51 9.61 -0.38
N GLU A 135 11.88 10.13 0.78
CA GLU A 135 11.53 11.48 1.25
C GLU A 135 10.03 11.72 1.48
N GLY A 136 9.19 10.67 1.41
CA GLY A 136 7.82 10.73 1.91
C GLY A 136 7.76 10.94 3.42
N TYR A 137 6.68 11.56 3.90
CA TYR A 137 6.55 11.92 5.32
C TYR A 137 6.58 10.72 6.29
N ASN A 138 6.26 9.50 5.83
CA ASN A 138 6.18 8.30 6.67
C ASN A 138 7.28 7.24 6.39
N VAL A 139 8.08 7.40 5.34
CA VAL A 139 9.05 6.38 4.90
C VAL A 139 10.46 6.68 5.42
N VAL A 140 11.20 5.66 5.83
CA VAL A 140 12.59 5.77 6.25
C VAL A 140 13.49 5.79 5.01
N SER A 141 14.50 6.67 4.99
CA SER A 141 15.39 6.82 3.82
C SER A 141 16.41 5.70 3.62
N GLY A 142 16.40 4.66 4.47
CA GLY A 142 17.40 3.59 4.51
C GLY A 142 17.52 3.01 5.91
N ILE A 143 17.55 1.68 6.03
CA ILE A 143 17.68 1.00 7.32
C ILE A 143 19.10 1.08 7.90
N ASP A 144 20.08 1.32 7.04
CA ASP A 144 21.50 1.48 7.37
C ASP A 144 21.77 2.65 8.32
N LYS A 145 20.84 3.59 8.41
CA LYS A 145 20.84 4.66 9.40
C LYS A 145 20.59 4.19 10.84
N TYR A 146 20.02 3.01 11.02
CA TYR A 146 19.58 2.47 12.32
C TYR A 146 20.14 1.09 12.62
N LEU A 147 20.47 0.31 11.58
CA LEU A 147 20.98 -1.06 11.67
C LEU A 147 22.32 -1.17 10.93
N PRO A 148 23.27 -1.98 11.44
CA PRO A 148 24.52 -2.25 10.74
C PRO A 148 24.28 -3.20 9.57
N VAL A 149 24.06 -2.67 8.36
CA VAL A 149 23.85 -3.48 7.16
C VAL A 149 25.15 -4.10 6.68
N ASP A 150 25.20 -5.44 6.59
CA ASP A 150 26.37 -6.19 6.13
C ASP A 150 26.39 -6.39 4.62
N VAL A 151 25.21 -6.62 4.01
CA VAL A 151 25.06 -6.87 2.58
C VAL A 151 23.85 -6.11 2.03
N TYR A 152 24.05 -5.45 0.88
CA TYR A 152 23.00 -4.80 0.12
C TYR A 152 22.65 -5.64 -1.12
N VAL A 153 21.36 -5.93 -1.31
CA VAL A 153 20.82 -6.60 -2.50
C VAL A 153 19.98 -5.59 -3.30
N PRO A 154 20.55 -4.96 -4.36
CA PRO A 154 19.85 -3.92 -5.11
C PRO A 154 18.76 -4.50 -6.03
N GLY A 155 17.70 -3.71 -6.29
CA GLY A 155 16.59 -4.05 -7.20
C GLY A 155 15.24 -3.51 -6.73
N CYS A 156 14.21 -3.53 -7.59
CA CYS A 156 12.86 -3.07 -7.24
C CYS A 156 11.72 -3.82 -7.97
N PRO A 157 11.31 -5.01 -7.49
CA PRO A 157 12.02 -5.82 -6.49
C PRO A 157 13.29 -6.46 -7.09
N PRO A 158 14.29 -6.81 -6.26
CA PRO A 158 15.38 -7.69 -6.69
C PRO A 158 14.84 -9.07 -7.08
N THR A 159 15.47 -9.72 -8.06
CA THR A 159 15.11 -11.10 -8.43
C THR A 159 15.56 -12.09 -7.34
N PRO A 160 15.02 -13.32 -7.29
CA PRO A 160 15.45 -14.31 -6.31
C PRO A 160 16.95 -14.63 -6.44
N GLN A 161 17.49 -14.66 -7.66
CA GLN A 161 18.92 -14.85 -7.89
C GLN A 161 19.77 -13.71 -7.31
N ALA A 162 19.26 -12.48 -7.26
CA ALA A 162 19.98 -11.38 -6.63
C ALA A 162 20.14 -11.60 -5.12
N LEU A 163 19.12 -12.16 -4.45
CA LEU A 163 19.23 -12.55 -3.04
C LEU A 163 20.24 -13.69 -2.85
N LEU A 164 20.25 -14.71 -3.72
CA LEU A 164 21.24 -15.79 -3.66
C LEU A 164 22.67 -15.24 -3.79
N ASN A 165 22.90 -14.27 -4.69
CA ASN A 165 24.19 -13.59 -4.79
C ASN A 165 24.54 -12.79 -3.51
N GLY A 166 23.54 -12.19 -2.86
CA GLY A 166 23.70 -11.55 -1.56
C GLY A 166 24.14 -12.52 -0.47
N LEU A 167 23.56 -13.72 -0.42
CA LEU A 167 23.98 -14.78 0.50
C LEU A 167 25.42 -15.22 0.24
N ILE A 168 25.82 -15.39 -1.03
CA ILE A 168 27.22 -15.70 -1.38
C ILE A 168 28.17 -14.59 -0.91
N ALA A 169 27.77 -13.32 -1.02
CA ALA A 169 28.57 -12.20 -0.52
C ALA A 169 28.70 -12.24 1.01
N LEU A 170 27.62 -12.57 1.73
CA LEU A 170 27.65 -12.75 3.18
C LEU A 170 28.57 -13.92 3.58
N GLN A 171 28.47 -15.07 2.90
CA GLN A 171 29.33 -16.22 3.16
C GLN A 171 30.81 -15.88 2.97
N LYS A 172 31.16 -15.11 1.93
CA LYS A 172 32.54 -14.62 1.73
C LYS A 172 33.00 -13.66 2.82
N LYS A 173 32.09 -12.86 3.37
CA LYS A 173 32.38 -12.01 4.53
C LYS A 173 32.69 -12.86 5.75
N ILE A 174 31.87 -13.87 6.04
CA ILE A 174 32.06 -14.82 7.15
C ILE A 174 33.40 -15.54 7.03
N ASP A 175 33.77 -16.00 5.83
CA ASP A 175 35.07 -16.67 5.59
C ASP A 175 36.28 -15.78 5.95
N GLY A 176 36.13 -14.45 5.92
CA GLY A 176 37.18 -13.49 6.24
C GLY A 176 37.26 -13.05 7.70
N GLU A 177 36.38 -13.53 8.58
CA GLU A 177 36.35 -13.15 10.00
C GLU A 177 37.30 -14.01 10.86
N SER A 178 37.85 -13.45 11.94
CA SER A 178 38.66 -14.20 12.92
C SER A 178 38.03 -14.15 14.31
N LEU A 179 38.09 -15.27 15.05
CA LEU A 179 37.70 -15.35 16.45
C LEU A 179 38.49 -14.39 17.35
N ALA A 180 39.71 -14.01 16.97
CA ALA A 180 40.52 -13.06 17.72
C ALA A 180 39.98 -11.62 17.64
N ASP A 181 39.39 -11.27 16.49
CA ASP A 181 38.86 -9.92 16.22
C ASP A 181 37.35 -9.82 16.48
N ALA A 182 36.70 -10.95 16.71
CA ALA A 182 35.28 -11.09 17.00
C ALA A 182 34.83 -10.19 18.16
N VAL A 183 34.14 -9.11 17.79
CA VAL A 183 33.66 -8.06 18.71
C VAL A 183 32.71 -8.63 19.77
N TRP A 184 31.97 -9.69 19.44
CA TRP A 184 30.99 -10.33 20.33
C TRP A 184 31.58 -11.11 21.51
N TYR A 185 32.88 -11.44 21.49
CA TYR A 185 33.58 -12.02 22.64
C TYR A 185 34.13 -10.96 23.61
N LYS A 186 34.09 -9.67 23.26
CA LYS A 186 34.59 -8.58 24.10
C LYS A 186 33.51 -8.13 25.10
N PRO A 187 33.75 -8.18 26.42
CA PRO A 187 32.76 -7.83 27.44
C PRO A 187 32.50 -6.30 27.54
N GLU A 188 33.38 -5.48 26.97
CA GLU A 188 33.37 -4.02 27.12
C GLU A 188 32.60 -3.27 26.02
N VAL A 189 32.10 -3.97 25.00
CA VAL A 189 31.41 -3.35 23.87
C VAL A 189 29.90 -3.33 24.14
N GLU A 190 29.30 -2.14 24.16
CA GLU A 190 27.85 -1.95 24.18
C GLU A 190 27.26 -2.41 22.84
N ARG A 191 26.35 -3.39 22.89
CA ARG A 191 25.97 -4.23 21.73
C ARG A 191 24.59 -3.89 21.17
N ASP A 192 23.74 -3.31 22.00
CA ASP A 192 22.35 -3.00 21.66
C ASP A 192 22.32 -1.68 20.90
N ILE A 193 21.60 -1.64 19.78
CA ILE A 193 21.40 -0.38 19.07
C ILE A 193 20.36 0.47 19.78
N PRO A 194 20.50 1.81 19.79
CA PRO A 194 19.45 2.67 20.31
C PRO A 194 18.16 2.45 19.53
N VAL A 195 17.10 1.97 20.19
CA VAL A 195 15.79 1.83 19.56
C VAL A 195 15.21 3.24 19.34
N PRO A 196 14.99 3.66 18.09
CA PRO A 196 14.52 5.02 17.81
C PRO A 196 13.08 5.21 18.32
N VAL A 197 12.77 6.39 18.84
CA VAL A 197 11.41 6.74 19.27
C VAL A 197 10.62 7.40 18.13
N LEU A 198 9.31 7.14 18.07
CA LEU A 198 8.40 7.84 17.17
C LEU A 198 8.39 9.34 17.49
N GLY A 199 8.96 10.14 16.59
CA GLY A 199 9.17 11.57 16.80
C GLY A 199 10.56 12.01 16.33
N PRO A 200 11.33 12.78 17.15
CA PRO A 200 12.61 13.36 16.76
C PRO A 200 13.65 12.38 16.21
N ASP A 201 13.73 11.18 16.77
CA ASP A 201 14.78 10.19 16.43
C ASP A 201 14.61 9.58 15.04
N LEU A 202 13.41 9.66 14.47
CA LEU A 202 13.08 9.13 13.13
C LEU A 202 13.04 10.23 12.06
N ILE A 203 13.64 11.38 12.37
CA ILE A 203 13.75 12.54 11.48
C ILE A 203 15.18 12.59 10.93
N ASP A 204 15.32 12.73 9.61
CA ASP A 204 16.62 12.79 8.95
C ASP A 204 17.41 14.05 9.38
N VAL A 205 18.53 13.82 10.09
CA VAL A 205 19.35 14.83 10.77
C VAL A 205 20.00 15.83 9.80
N ARG A 206 20.22 15.45 8.54
CA ARG A 206 20.77 16.34 7.50
C ARG A 206 19.85 17.52 7.19
N PHE A 207 18.55 17.38 7.48
CA PHE A 207 17.62 18.51 7.40
C PHE A 207 17.78 19.48 8.57
N LEU A 208 18.17 18.99 9.76
CA LEU A 208 18.36 19.85 10.94
C LEU A 208 19.56 20.77 10.77
N GLU A 209 20.67 20.27 10.20
CA GLU A 209 21.88 21.08 9.94
C GLU A 209 21.62 22.17 8.88
N ILE A 210 20.99 21.80 7.76
CA ILE A 210 20.61 22.74 6.68
C ILE A 210 19.58 23.78 7.17
N THR A 211 18.67 23.37 8.06
CA THR A 211 17.67 24.27 8.67
C THR A 211 18.34 25.22 9.65
N ALA A 212 19.20 24.71 10.54
CA ALA A 212 19.92 25.52 11.52
C ALA A 212 20.81 26.58 10.85
N GLU A 213 21.48 26.25 9.75
CA GLU A 213 22.25 27.22 8.95
C GLU A 213 21.36 28.30 8.31
N LYS A 214 20.17 27.95 7.81
CA LYS A 214 19.26 28.89 7.15
C LYS A 214 18.45 29.76 8.12
N THR A 215 18.08 29.22 9.28
CA THR A 215 17.46 29.98 10.38
C THR A 215 18.46 30.99 10.95
N ALA A 216 19.71 30.58 11.15
CA ALA A 216 20.78 31.49 11.59
C ALA A 216 21.05 32.63 10.58
N GLN A 217 20.70 32.46 9.31
CA GLN A 217 20.83 33.47 8.25
C GLN A 217 19.57 34.34 8.07
N GLY A 218 18.48 34.12 8.84
CA GLY A 218 17.23 34.90 8.73
C GLY A 218 16.45 34.70 7.42
N VAL A 219 16.74 33.62 6.70
CA VAL A 219 16.20 33.34 5.35
C VAL A 219 14.78 32.76 5.41
N LEU A 220 14.38 32.14 6.54
CA LEU A 220 13.11 31.42 6.67
C LEU A 220 11.89 32.32 6.84
N ASP A 221 11.98 33.36 7.67
CA ASP A 221 10.87 34.30 7.90
C ASP A 221 10.52 35.09 6.63
N ALA A 222 11.50 35.35 5.77
CA ALA A 222 11.33 36.04 4.50
C ALA A 222 10.68 35.16 3.41
N ILE A 223 10.90 33.83 3.45
CA ILE A 223 10.36 32.90 2.45
C ILE A 223 8.91 32.54 2.75
N GLN A 224 8.51 32.41 4.02
CA GLN A 224 7.15 32.01 4.38
C GLN A 224 6.07 33.06 4.06
N ALA A 225 6.44 34.35 4.07
CA ALA A 225 5.54 35.44 3.70
C ALA A 225 5.36 35.59 2.17
N ASP A 226 6.32 35.12 1.37
CA ASP A 226 6.38 35.33 -0.10
C ASP A 226 6.18 34.03 -0.92
N MET A 227 5.87 32.90 -0.28
CA MET A 227 5.61 31.65 -0.97
C MET A 227 4.20 31.62 -1.58
N PRO A 228 4.06 31.32 -2.89
CA PRO A 228 2.77 31.07 -3.48
C PRO A 228 2.19 29.78 -2.88
N LYS A 229 1.08 29.90 -2.14
CA LYS A 229 0.28 28.74 -1.72
C LYS A 229 -0.10 27.92 -2.97
N PRO A 230 -0.15 26.59 -2.90
CA PRO A 230 -0.64 25.79 -4.00
C PRO A 230 -2.02 26.28 -4.42
N LEU A 231 -2.23 26.45 -5.73
CA LEU A 231 -3.48 26.94 -6.29
C LEU A 231 -4.61 25.98 -5.89
N ILE A 232 -5.51 26.45 -5.02
CA ILE A 232 -6.73 25.73 -4.70
C ILE A 232 -7.79 26.16 -5.71
N ILE A 233 -8.55 25.20 -6.24
CA ILE A 233 -9.65 25.50 -7.16
C ILE A 233 -10.94 25.67 -6.37
N PRO A 234 -11.84 26.57 -6.79
CA PRO A 234 -13.15 26.71 -6.15
C PRO A 234 -13.98 25.45 -6.39
N ALA A 235 -14.80 25.06 -5.42
CA ALA A 235 -15.68 23.91 -5.57
C ALA A 235 -16.64 24.09 -6.77
N PRO A 236 -16.95 23.02 -7.52
CA PRO A 236 -17.93 23.07 -8.60
C PRO A 236 -19.27 23.64 -8.10
N GLN A 237 -19.82 24.61 -8.83
CA GLN A 237 -21.09 25.26 -8.44
C GLN A 237 -22.28 24.55 -9.10
N PRO A 238 -23.48 24.60 -8.49
CA PRO A 238 -24.71 24.13 -9.11
C PRO A 238 -24.87 24.65 -10.54
N GLU A 239 -25.30 23.79 -11.47
CA GLU A 239 -25.60 24.20 -12.84
C GLU A 239 -26.70 25.28 -12.80
N LYS A 240 -26.34 26.53 -13.12
CA LYS A 240 -27.32 27.61 -13.29
C LYS A 240 -28.19 27.25 -14.49
N ALA A 241 -29.50 27.32 -14.33
CA ALA A 241 -30.44 27.20 -15.44
C ALA A 241 -30.02 28.20 -16.54
N GLU A 242 -29.79 27.71 -17.77
CA GLU A 242 -29.49 28.56 -18.91
C GLU A 242 -30.62 29.57 -19.09
N GLU A 243 -30.39 30.83 -18.74
CA GLU A 243 -31.23 31.92 -19.17
C GLU A 243 -31.08 32.05 -20.70
N PRO A 244 -32.19 32.08 -21.47
CA PRO A 244 -32.11 32.21 -22.92
C PRO A 244 -31.39 33.52 -23.26
N ALA A 245 -30.36 33.40 -24.12
CA ALA A 245 -29.50 34.50 -24.53
C ALA A 245 -30.32 35.72 -25.01
N ALA A 246 -30.41 36.74 -24.17
CA ALA A 246 -30.93 38.05 -24.57
C ALA A 246 -29.91 38.71 -25.52
N ALA A 247 -30.35 39.02 -26.73
CA ALA A 247 -29.58 39.70 -27.74
C ALA A 247 -29.06 41.06 -27.22
N GLN A 248 -27.72 41.20 -27.14
CA GLN A 248 -27.09 42.48 -26.87
C GLN A 248 -27.23 43.41 -28.08
N ALA A 249 -28.06 44.45 -27.94
CA ALA A 249 -28.10 45.58 -28.84
C ALA A 249 -26.81 46.42 -28.71
N SER A 250 -26.26 46.84 -29.84
CA SER A 250 -25.06 47.68 -29.92
C SER A 250 -25.34 49.11 -29.48
N ALA A 251 -24.52 49.65 -28.57
CA ALA A 251 -24.49 51.07 -28.22
C ALA A 251 -23.24 51.72 -28.83
N ALA A 252 -23.45 52.79 -29.60
CA ALA A 252 -22.44 53.54 -30.34
C ALA A 252 -21.52 54.37 -29.44
N ALA A 253 -20.24 54.48 -29.84
CA ALA A 253 -19.22 55.31 -29.20
C ALA A 253 -19.25 56.77 -29.68
N ALA A 254 -19.07 57.74 -28.77
CA ALA A 254 -18.91 59.16 -29.06
C ALA A 254 -17.41 59.56 -29.19
N PRO A 255 -17.06 60.62 -29.95
CA PRO A 255 -15.67 60.95 -30.28
C PRO A 255 -14.97 61.86 -29.25
N MET A 256 -13.65 61.68 -29.07
CA MET A 256 -12.77 62.49 -28.21
C MET A 256 -12.50 63.91 -28.73
N SER A 257 -12.30 64.86 -27.80
CA SER A 257 -12.13 66.30 -28.08
C SER A 257 -10.70 66.71 -28.46
N ALA A 258 -10.57 67.89 -29.08
CA ALA A 258 -9.35 68.45 -29.65
C ALA A 258 -8.27 68.91 -28.62
N ALA A 259 -8.56 68.90 -27.32
CA ALA A 259 -7.61 69.34 -26.28
C ALA A 259 -6.48 68.33 -26.04
N ASP A 260 -6.74 67.04 -26.25
CA ASP A 260 -5.75 65.97 -26.00
C ASP A 260 -4.69 65.87 -27.11
N LYS A 261 -4.97 66.44 -28.30
CA LYS A 261 -4.04 66.42 -29.44
C LYS A 261 -2.94 67.48 -29.35
N LEU A 262 -3.02 68.43 -28.40
CA LEU A 262 -2.09 69.56 -28.34
C LEU A 262 -0.91 69.35 -27.37
N ARG A 263 -1.01 68.43 -26.41
CA ARG A 263 0.06 68.18 -25.42
C ARG A 263 1.19 67.27 -25.91
N ALA A 264 1.01 66.58 -27.02
CA ALA A 264 1.99 65.60 -27.52
C ALA A 264 3.08 66.17 -28.44
N LYS A 265 3.15 67.50 -28.66
CA LYS A 265 3.89 68.06 -29.80
C LYS A 265 5.01 69.06 -29.51
N MET A 266 5.46 69.26 -28.27
CA MET A 266 6.56 70.20 -28.00
C MET A 266 7.61 69.66 -27.02
N GLY A 267 8.85 69.60 -27.51
CA GLY A 267 10.05 69.72 -26.68
C GLY A 267 11.05 68.56 -26.80
N GLY A 268 11.82 68.52 -27.90
CA GLY A 268 13.06 67.76 -27.98
C GLY A 268 14.29 68.66 -27.78
N ALA A 269 15.38 68.10 -27.24
CA ALA A 269 16.75 68.17 -27.79
C ALA A 269 17.81 67.62 -26.80
N LYS A 270 18.77 66.90 -27.39
CA LYS A 270 19.98 66.17 -26.93
C LYS A 270 21.22 67.12 -26.88
N PRO A 271 22.52 66.68 -26.75
CA PRO A 271 23.20 65.55 -26.05
C PRO A 271 24.61 65.91 -25.43
N ALA A 272 25.26 64.97 -24.70
CA ALA A 272 26.69 64.63 -24.83
C ALA A 272 27.04 63.30 -24.09
N GLU A 273 27.90 62.47 -24.72
CA GLU A 273 28.26 61.03 -24.57
C GLU A 273 29.20 60.71 -23.37
N ALA A 274 29.14 59.59 -22.58
CA ALA A 274 29.25 58.11 -22.76
C ALA A 274 30.72 57.57 -22.80
N PRO A 275 31.12 56.41 -22.18
CA PRO A 275 30.56 55.03 -22.35
C PRO A 275 30.47 54.12 -21.06
N ALA A 276 29.42 53.29 -20.83
CA ALA A 276 29.13 51.87 -21.21
C ALA A 276 29.75 50.79 -20.26
N ALA A 277 29.17 49.66 -19.84
CA ALA A 277 27.96 48.85 -20.14
C ALA A 277 27.62 47.97 -18.88
N GLU A 278 26.41 47.46 -18.56
CA GLU A 278 25.66 46.35 -19.22
C GLU A 278 24.19 46.29 -18.70
N ALA A 279 23.26 45.72 -19.49
CA ALA A 279 21.83 46.11 -19.59
C ALA A 279 20.77 45.32 -18.77
N PRO A 280 19.59 45.93 -18.47
CA PRO A 280 18.40 45.25 -17.94
C PRO A 280 17.46 44.69 -19.04
N LYS A 281 16.83 43.55 -18.72
CA LYS A 281 15.95 42.74 -19.60
C LYS A 281 14.60 43.41 -19.95
N PRO A 282 13.99 43.07 -21.10
CA PRO A 282 12.82 43.76 -21.67
C PRO A 282 11.48 43.42 -20.98
N ALA A 283 10.58 44.41 -21.02
CA ALA A 283 9.22 44.34 -20.50
C ALA A 283 8.36 43.25 -21.16
N ALA A 284 7.55 42.57 -20.33
CA ALA A 284 6.67 41.48 -20.71
C ALA A 284 5.55 41.95 -21.66
N LYS A 285 5.26 41.12 -22.68
CA LYS A 285 4.13 41.30 -23.59
C LYS A 285 2.80 41.15 -22.83
N PRO A 286 1.70 41.81 -23.28
CA PRO A 286 0.39 41.63 -22.69
C PRO A 286 -0.05 40.16 -22.77
N ALA A 287 -0.61 39.63 -21.68
CA ALA A 287 -1.10 38.26 -21.59
C ALA A 287 -2.12 37.97 -22.71
N ALA A 288 -1.90 36.87 -23.43
CA ALA A 288 -2.85 36.38 -24.42
C ALA A 288 -4.18 35.98 -23.73
N PRO A 289 -5.34 36.18 -24.37
CA PRO A 289 -6.62 35.78 -23.81
C PRO A 289 -6.58 34.28 -23.46
N ALA A 290 -7.08 33.92 -22.27
CA ALA A 290 -7.15 32.55 -21.79
C ALA A 290 -7.76 31.66 -22.89
N LYS A 291 -6.99 30.67 -23.37
CA LYS A 291 -7.49 29.68 -24.32
C LYS A 291 -8.71 29.01 -23.67
N LYS A 292 -9.87 29.10 -24.31
CA LYS A 292 -11.04 28.28 -23.97
C LYS A 292 -10.56 26.82 -23.82
N ILE A 293 -10.61 26.32 -22.59
CA ILE A 293 -10.30 24.92 -22.28
C ILE A 293 -11.35 24.11 -23.05
N LYS A 294 -10.91 23.26 -23.98
CA LYS A 294 -11.80 22.26 -24.58
C LYS A 294 -12.19 21.31 -23.45
N LYS A 295 -13.41 21.41 -22.93
CA LYS A 295 -14.05 20.28 -22.25
C LYS A 295 -14.20 19.19 -23.31
N ALA A 296 -13.40 18.13 -23.23
CA ALA A 296 -13.73 16.92 -23.96
C ALA A 296 -15.11 16.46 -23.46
N GLU A 297 -15.97 15.93 -24.33
CA GLU A 297 -17.14 15.18 -23.86
C GLU A 297 -16.59 13.99 -23.07
N ALA A 298 -16.67 14.09 -21.74
CA ALA A 298 -16.27 13.01 -20.85
C ALA A 298 -17.10 11.79 -21.22
N ARG A 299 -16.44 10.63 -21.41
CA ARG A 299 -17.20 9.37 -21.42
C ARG A 299 -17.88 9.26 -20.05
N PRO A 300 -19.16 8.88 -19.97
CA PRO A 300 -19.91 8.95 -18.72
C PRO A 300 -19.29 7.99 -17.69
N SER A 301 -18.72 8.50 -16.59
CA SER A 301 -18.48 7.65 -15.41
C SER A 301 -18.77 8.26 -14.06
N LEU A 302 -19.04 9.55 -13.96
CA LEU A 302 -19.47 10.06 -12.65
C LEU A 302 -20.81 9.42 -12.27
N VAL A 303 -21.65 9.10 -13.26
CA VAL A 303 -22.89 8.35 -13.10
C VAL A 303 -23.17 7.43 -14.29
N TRP A 304 -23.31 6.13 -14.02
CA TRP A 304 -23.68 5.11 -15.02
C TRP A 304 -25.20 5.11 -15.26
N LEU A 305 -25.96 5.68 -14.33
CA LEU A 305 -27.40 5.87 -14.45
C LEU A 305 -27.79 6.74 -15.67
N GLY A 306 -26.89 7.63 -16.11
CA GLY A 306 -27.13 8.60 -17.18
C GLY A 306 -27.85 9.87 -16.70
N ASN A 307 -27.61 10.98 -17.39
CA ASN A 307 -28.06 12.32 -16.97
C ASN A 307 -29.58 12.42 -16.78
N ASP A 308 -30.38 11.85 -17.69
CA ASP A 308 -31.84 11.93 -17.62
C ASP A 308 -32.41 11.21 -16.40
N LYS A 309 -31.90 10.01 -16.10
CA LYS A 309 -32.35 9.23 -14.95
C LYS A 309 -31.84 9.81 -13.64
N LEU A 310 -30.63 10.38 -13.64
CA LEU A 310 -30.11 11.13 -12.50
C LEU A 310 -30.98 12.36 -12.18
N LYS A 311 -31.41 13.09 -13.21
CA LYS A 311 -32.37 14.19 -13.06
C LYS A 311 -33.69 13.73 -12.48
N ALA A 312 -34.26 12.64 -13.00
CA ALA A 312 -35.48 12.05 -12.45
C ALA A 312 -35.31 11.62 -10.98
N LEU A 313 -34.15 11.08 -10.60
CA LEU A 313 -33.84 10.73 -9.22
C LEU A 313 -33.75 11.98 -8.33
N SER A 314 -33.07 13.03 -8.80
CA SER A 314 -32.97 14.30 -8.08
C SER A 314 -34.34 14.96 -7.87
N ASP A 315 -35.19 14.97 -8.90
CA ASP A 315 -36.56 15.50 -8.83
C ASP A 315 -37.41 14.72 -7.82
N ARG A 316 -37.25 13.39 -7.78
CA ARG A 316 -37.93 12.52 -6.81
C ARG A 316 -37.48 12.80 -5.37
N LEU A 317 -36.18 12.97 -5.14
CA LEU A 317 -35.64 13.32 -3.82
C LEU A 317 -36.15 14.69 -3.35
N ASN A 318 -36.18 15.67 -4.24
CA ASN A 318 -36.74 16.99 -3.95
C ASN A 318 -38.25 16.97 -3.69
N GLY A 319 -38.99 16.07 -4.36
CA GLY A 319 -40.42 15.85 -4.10
C GLY A 319 -40.70 15.25 -2.73
N GLU A 320 -39.88 14.29 -2.30
CA GLU A 320 -40.06 13.56 -1.03
C GLU A 320 -39.59 14.36 0.19
N PHE A 321 -38.42 15.01 0.10
CA PHE A 321 -37.76 15.66 1.24
C PHE A 321 -37.82 17.19 1.22
N GLY A 322 -38.38 17.77 0.16
CA GLY A 322 -38.49 19.21 -0.06
C GLY A 322 -37.46 19.74 -1.06
N ALA A 323 -37.81 20.85 -1.71
CA ALA A 323 -36.96 21.48 -2.72
C ALA A 323 -35.59 21.89 -2.14
N GLY A 324 -34.52 21.59 -2.89
CA GLY A 324 -33.14 21.88 -2.48
C GLY A 324 -32.46 20.74 -1.70
N THR A 325 -33.14 19.59 -1.51
CA THR A 325 -32.52 18.40 -0.92
C THR A 325 -31.46 17.78 -1.82
N SER A 326 -31.66 17.85 -3.13
CA SER A 326 -30.74 17.28 -4.12
C SER A 326 -30.51 18.27 -5.27
N THR A 327 -29.24 18.57 -5.52
CA THR A 327 -28.80 19.44 -6.62
C THR A 327 -27.75 18.72 -7.46
N ILE A 328 -27.90 18.70 -8.78
CA ILE A 328 -26.94 18.03 -9.68
C ILE A 328 -25.70 18.91 -9.87
N ILE A 329 -24.52 18.34 -9.66
CA ILE A 329 -23.21 18.99 -9.86
C ILE A 329 -22.28 18.01 -10.55
N GLU A 330 -21.87 18.31 -11.79
CA GLU A 330 -20.95 17.48 -12.58
C GLU A 330 -21.34 15.98 -12.60
N ALA A 331 -22.65 15.70 -12.71
CA ALA A 331 -23.27 14.39 -12.61
C ALA A 331 -23.33 13.75 -11.21
N GLY A 332 -22.83 14.35 -10.13
CA GLY A 332 -23.15 13.93 -8.75
C GLY A 332 -24.41 14.59 -8.19
N LEU A 333 -24.96 14.05 -7.09
CA LEU A 333 -26.04 14.65 -6.31
C LEU A 333 -25.46 15.32 -5.06
N LEU A 334 -25.43 16.65 -5.01
CA LEU A 334 -25.10 17.40 -3.80
C LEU A 334 -26.28 17.36 -2.83
N ILE A 335 -26.03 16.81 -1.64
CA ILE A 335 -26.99 16.66 -0.55
C ILE A 335 -26.55 17.50 0.66
N PRO A 336 -27.43 18.33 1.25
CA PRO A 336 -27.17 19.00 2.51
C PRO A 336 -26.86 18.01 3.64
N ALA A 337 -25.88 18.33 4.50
CA ALA A 337 -25.41 17.42 5.54
C ALA A 337 -26.54 16.98 6.50
N ASP A 338 -27.48 17.87 6.85
CA ASP A 338 -28.63 17.57 7.71
C ASP A 338 -29.63 16.57 7.10
N ARG A 339 -29.63 16.42 5.78
CA ARG A 339 -30.52 15.53 5.02
C ARG A 339 -29.86 14.22 4.60
N LEU A 340 -28.54 14.10 4.72
CA LEU A 340 -27.75 12.96 4.25
C LEU A 340 -28.28 11.61 4.76
N LEU A 341 -28.55 11.50 6.07
CA LEU A 341 -29.04 10.26 6.68
C LEU A 341 -30.43 9.85 6.15
N ALA A 342 -31.33 10.83 5.97
CA ALA A 342 -32.68 10.56 5.48
C ALA A 342 -32.66 10.12 4.01
N VAL A 343 -31.88 10.83 3.18
CA VAL A 343 -31.69 10.50 1.77
C VAL A 343 -31.00 9.14 1.61
N GLY A 344 -29.96 8.86 2.39
CA GLY A 344 -29.26 7.59 2.35
C GLY A 344 -30.18 6.40 2.66
N LYS A 345 -31.02 6.52 3.70
CA LYS A 345 -32.00 5.46 4.06
C LYS A 345 -33.01 5.24 2.95
N PHE A 346 -33.51 6.33 2.37
CA PHE A 346 -34.44 6.25 1.25
C PHE A 346 -33.84 5.56 0.03
N LEU A 347 -32.60 5.90 -0.36
CA LEU A 347 -31.94 5.31 -1.53
C LEU A 347 -31.64 3.81 -1.34
N ARG A 348 -31.27 3.40 -0.13
CA ARG A 348 -31.03 1.99 0.22
C ARG A 348 -32.34 1.19 0.21
N ASP A 349 -33.39 1.72 0.85
CA ASP A 349 -34.64 0.99 1.11
C ASP A 349 -35.66 1.08 -0.04
N ASP A 350 -35.46 2.00 -0.99
CA ASP A 350 -36.29 2.13 -2.18
C ASP A 350 -36.24 0.85 -3.03
N ARG A 351 -37.40 0.19 -3.16
CA ARG A 351 -37.53 -1.06 -3.92
C ARG A 351 -37.31 -0.89 -5.42
N SER A 352 -37.40 0.33 -5.95
CA SER A 352 -37.25 0.58 -7.38
C SER A 352 -35.79 0.73 -7.83
N THR A 353 -34.94 1.37 -7.03
CA THR A 353 -33.51 1.54 -7.36
C THR A 353 -32.58 0.71 -6.49
N ARG A 354 -32.87 0.57 -5.19
CA ARG A 354 -32.14 -0.24 -4.20
C ARG A 354 -30.61 -0.05 -4.26
N TYR A 355 -30.15 1.13 -3.85
CA TYR A 355 -28.72 1.43 -3.71
C TYR A 355 -28.16 0.83 -2.42
N ASP A 356 -28.07 -0.50 -2.37
CA ASP A 356 -27.68 -1.24 -1.18
C ASP A 356 -26.17 -1.44 -1.02
N TYR A 357 -25.38 -1.13 -2.05
CA TYR A 357 -23.94 -1.34 -2.06
C TYR A 357 -23.15 -0.03 -2.13
N LEU A 358 -22.42 0.28 -1.06
CA LEU A 358 -21.47 1.40 -1.02
C LEU A 358 -20.17 0.96 -1.69
N ALA A 359 -19.95 1.43 -2.93
CA ALA A 359 -18.82 1.04 -3.76
C ALA A 359 -17.51 1.72 -3.32
N SER A 360 -17.56 3.02 -3.00
CA SER A 360 -16.40 3.82 -2.60
C SER A 360 -16.82 5.07 -1.83
N LEU A 361 -15.98 5.52 -0.90
CA LEU A 361 -16.11 6.79 -0.18
C LEU A 361 -14.76 7.50 -0.22
N GLN A 362 -14.76 8.74 -0.69
CA GLN A 362 -13.57 9.56 -0.84
C GLN A 362 -13.83 11.03 -0.50
N SER A 363 -12.80 11.86 -0.52
CA SER A 363 -12.92 13.30 -0.27
C SER A 363 -11.96 14.15 -1.11
N VAL A 364 -12.38 15.38 -1.40
CA VAL A 364 -11.63 16.42 -2.12
C VAL A 364 -11.61 17.71 -1.30
N HIS A 365 -10.44 18.36 -1.18
CA HIS A 365 -10.29 19.64 -0.47
C HIS A 365 -10.20 20.77 -1.50
N TYR A 366 -11.30 21.52 -1.66
CA TYR A 366 -11.43 22.72 -2.49
C TYR A 366 -11.17 24.00 -1.70
N GLU A 367 -11.17 25.16 -2.35
CA GLU A 367 -10.83 26.45 -1.72
C GLU A 367 -11.81 26.84 -0.60
N ASP A 368 -13.07 26.49 -0.77
CA ASP A 368 -14.20 26.88 0.07
C ASP A 368 -14.71 25.77 0.99
N CYS A 369 -14.42 24.49 0.68
CA CYS A 369 -14.91 23.36 1.45
C CYS A 369 -14.09 22.08 1.26
N ILE A 370 -14.22 21.14 2.19
CA ILE A 370 -13.93 19.73 1.95
C ILE A 370 -15.24 19.03 1.52
N GLU A 371 -15.23 18.43 0.34
CA GLU A 371 -16.33 17.63 -0.21
C GLU A 371 -16.08 16.14 0.05
N VAL A 372 -17.06 15.42 0.58
CA VAL A 372 -17.05 13.98 0.81
C VAL A 372 -18.03 13.32 -0.15
N ASN A 373 -17.54 12.35 -0.93
CA ASN A 373 -18.29 11.73 -2.02
C ASN A 373 -18.49 10.24 -1.76
N TYR A 374 -19.74 9.80 -1.81
CA TYR A 374 -20.17 8.42 -1.64
C TYR A 374 -20.64 7.87 -2.98
N HIS A 375 -19.95 6.87 -3.50
CA HIS A 375 -20.33 6.15 -4.71
C HIS A 375 -21.20 4.95 -4.34
N LEU A 376 -22.44 4.93 -4.80
CA LEU A 376 -23.43 3.90 -4.48
C LEU A 376 -23.85 3.15 -5.73
N ASP A 377 -23.87 1.81 -5.67
CA ASP A 377 -24.39 0.94 -6.72
C ASP A 377 -25.52 0.05 -6.17
N SER A 378 -26.18 -0.68 -7.06
CA SER A 378 -27.20 -1.66 -6.69
C SER A 378 -26.71 -3.07 -6.98
N THR A 379 -26.85 -3.97 -6.01
CA THR A 379 -26.61 -5.41 -6.28
C THR A 379 -27.73 -6.08 -7.05
N VAL A 380 -28.92 -5.47 -7.09
CA VAL A 380 -30.09 -5.97 -7.84
C VAL A 380 -30.13 -5.41 -9.25
N HIS A 381 -29.73 -4.14 -9.41
CA HIS A 381 -29.65 -3.44 -10.69
C HIS A 381 -28.21 -2.97 -10.96
N PRO A 382 -27.26 -3.91 -11.12
CA PRO A 382 -25.85 -3.57 -11.20
C PRO A 382 -25.54 -2.69 -12.43
N GLY A 383 -24.52 -1.83 -12.29
CA GLY A 383 -24.15 -0.88 -13.34
C GLY A 383 -24.98 0.40 -13.34
N THR A 384 -25.60 0.75 -12.20
CA THR A 384 -26.44 1.96 -12.06
C THR A 384 -25.85 2.99 -11.10
N LEU A 385 -24.52 2.93 -10.92
CA LEU A 385 -23.73 3.73 -9.99
C LEU A 385 -24.12 5.22 -10.00
N ILE A 386 -24.30 5.77 -8.80
CA ILE A 386 -24.49 7.21 -8.53
C ILE A 386 -23.43 7.72 -7.55
N GLU A 387 -23.27 9.03 -7.49
CA GLU A 387 -22.42 9.72 -6.52
C GLU A 387 -23.25 10.68 -5.68
N LEU A 388 -23.20 10.55 -4.35
CA LEU A 388 -23.71 11.53 -3.40
C LEU A 388 -22.56 12.38 -2.89
N ARG A 389 -22.72 13.70 -2.91
CA ARG A 389 -21.71 14.67 -2.49
C ARG A 389 -22.22 15.43 -1.28
N VAL A 390 -21.34 15.65 -0.30
CA VAL A 390 -21.65 16.42 0.90
C VAL A 390 -20.48 17.35 1.17
N ARG A 391 -20.76 18.64 1.37
CA ARG A 391 -19.74 19.65 1.66
C ARG A 391 -19.72 19.96 3.14
N THR A 392 -18.52 20.17 3.66
CA THR A 392 -18.31 20.77 4.98
C THR A 392 -18.49 22.29 4.88
N ASP A 393 -18.95 22.91 5.97
CA ASP A 393 -19.26 24.35 6.00
C ASP A 393 -18.02 25.26 6.03
N GLU A 394 -16.81 24.71 6.18
CA GLU A 394 -15.57 25.49 6.28
C GLU A 394 -14.41 24.90 5.44
N ALA A 395 -13.64 25.78 4.80
CA ALA A 395 -12.42 25.46 4.05
C ALA A 395 -11.35 24.74 4.90
N GLU A 396 -11.35 24.92 6.23
CA GLU A 396 -10.38 24.28 7.12
C GLU A 396 -10.84 22.91 7.66
N GLY A 397 -11.93 22.33 7.16
CA GLY A 397 -12.43 21.02 7.61
C GLY A 397 -12.99 21.00 9.03
N LYS A 398 -13.23 22.17 9.64
CA LYS A 398 -14.01 22.30 10.87
C LYS A 398 -15.48 22.21 10.50
N GLY A 399 -16.02 21.00 10.56
CA GLY A 399 -17.42 20.70 10.26
C GLY A 399 -17.72 19.24 10.57
N GLU A 400 -18.94 18.96 11.00
CA GLU A 400 -19.40 17.59 11.25
C GLU A 400 -20.28 17.12 10.09
N VAL A 401 -19.90 16.00 9.46
CA VAL A 401 -20.75 15.28 8.50
C VAL A 401 -21.42 14.12 9.24
N PRO A 402 -22.71 13.84 9.06
CA PRO A 402 -23.30 12.64 9.64
C PRO A 402 -22.65 11.37 9.10
N SER A 403 -22.31 10.43 9.98
CA SER A 403 -21.80 9.12 9.59
C SER A 403 -22.89 8.32 8.88
N LEU A 404 -22.51 7.60 7.83
CA LEU A 404 -23.38 6.69 7.10
C LEU A 404 -23.21 5.22 7.52
N THR A 405 -22.41 4.95 8.56
CA THR A 405 -22.17 3.59 9.10
C THR A 405 -23.44 2.85 9.53
N ASP A 406 -24.46 3.55 10.04
CA ASP A 406 -25.77 2.96 10.39
C ASP A 406 -26.58 2.51 9.16
N ILE A 407 -26.25 3.02 7.97
CA ILE A 407 -26.93 2.70 6.71
C ILE A 407 -26.14 1.65 5.94
N TRP A 408 -24.85 1.92 5.75
CA TRP A 408 -23.86 1.04 5.13
C TRP A 408 -22.68 0.86 6.10
N PRO A 409 -22.66 -0.23 6.88
CA PRO A 409 -21.55 -0.57 7.78
C PRO A 409 -20.15 -0.54 7.12
N GLY A 410 -20.08 -0.82 5.81
CA GLY A 410 -18.85 -0.68 5.00
C GLY A 410 -18.24 0.73 4.96
N ALA A 411 -18.95 1.75 5.45
CA ALA A 411 -18.43 3.11 5.58
C ALA A 411 -17.38 3.25 6.71
N GLU A 412 -17.30 2.31 7.67
CA GLU A 412 -16.53 2.48 8.92
C GLU A 412 -15.04 2.77 8.66
N PHE A 413 -14.34 1.92 7.89
CA PHE A 413 -12.93 2.17 7.56
C PHE A 413 -12.73 3.37 6.65
N GLN A 414 -13.66 3.62 5.73
CA GLN A 414 -13.51 4.69 4.74
C GLN A 414 -13.73 6.07 5.37
N GLU A 415 -14.69 6.23 6.29
CA GLU A 415 -14.88 7.46 7.08
C GLU A 415 -13.68 7.71 8.00
N ARG A 416 -13.10 6.65 8.60
CA ARG A 416 -11.85 6.76 9.36
C ARG A 416 -10.66 7.18 8.50
N GLU A 417 -10.55 6.68 7.27
CA GLU A 417 -9.51 7.11 6.32
C GLU A 417 -9.66 8.59 5.97
N VAL A 418 -10.87 9.07 5.66
CA VAL A 418 -11.11 10.48 5.40
C VAL A 418 -10.81 11.34 6.64
N PHE A 419 -11.18 10.88 7.83
CA PHE A 419 -10.81 11.56 9.08
C PHE A 419 -9.29 11.62 9.26
N ASP A 420 -8.58 10.52 9.06
CA ASP A 420 -7.13 10.43 9.25
C ASP A 420 -6.35 11.30 8.25
N MET A 421 -6.83 11.37 7.01
CA MET A 421 -6.12 12.00 5.91
C MET A 421 -6.57 13.43 5.58
N MET A 422 -7.83 13.80 5.87
CA MET A 422 -8.41 15.14 5.64
C MET A 422 -8.86 15.87 6.91
N GLY A 423 -9.17 15.15 7.99
CA GLY A 423 -9.62 15.74 9.26
C GLY A 423 -11.12 15.96 9.40
N VAL A 424 -11.93 15.47 8.45
CA VAL A 424 -13.41 15.56 8.52
C VAL A 424 -13.93 14.73 9.69
N ARG A 425 -14.79 15.32 10.52
CA ARG A 425 -15.41 14.63 11.66
C ARG A 425 -16.75 14.03 11.26
N PHE A 426 -16.93 12.73 11.55
CA PHE A 426 -18.16 12.01 11.28
C PHE A 426 -18.98 11.82 12.56
N LYS A 427 -20.13 12.50 12.64
CA LYS A 427 -21.01 12.42 13.81
C LYS A 427 -21.78 11.10 13.80
N GLY A 428 -21.73 10.37 14.91
CA GLY A 428 -22.36 9.06 15.06
C GLY A 428 -21.49 7.87 14.64
N HIS A 429 -20.26 8.12 14.15
CA HIS A 429 -19.34 7.06 13.79
C HIS A 429 -18.91 6.25 15.03
N PRO A 430 -18.92 4.89 14.99
CA PRO A 430 -18.72 4.06 16.18
C PRO A 430 -17.31 4.16 16.78
N ASN A 431 -16.28 4.40 15.96
CA ASN A 431 -14.88 4.48 16.41
C ASN A 431 -14.06 5.43 15.52
N LEU A 432 -14.29 6.74 15.64
CA LEU A 432 -13.57 7.71 14.80
C LEU A 432 -12.14 7.95 15.32
N THR A 433 -11.22 7.07 14.93
CA THR A 433 -9.79 7.12 15.26
C THR A 433 -8.94 6.98 14.00
N ARG A 434 -7.70 7.49 14.05
CA ARG A 434 -6.72 7.32 12.96
C ARG A 434 -6.55 5.84 12.61
N ILE A 435 -6.32 5.54 11.34
CA ILE A 435 -6.32 4.17 10.82
C ILE A 435 -5.03 3.83 10.05
N LEU A 436 -4.42 4.81 9.38
CA LEU A 436 -3.16 4.69 8.65
C LEU A 436 -2.01 5.40 9.37
N MET A 437 -2.25 6.60 9.89
CA MET A 437 -1.23 7.39 10.57
C MET A 437 -1.12 7.00 12.04
N TRP A 438 0.09 7.13 12.59
CA TRP A 438 0.34 6.85 14.01
C TRP A 438 -0.38 7.85 14.91
N GLU A 439 -0.71 7.39 16.12
CA GLU A 439 -1.40 8.20 17.12
C GLU A 439 -0.63 9.48 17.46
N GLY A 440 -1.30 10.62 17.37
CA GLY A 440 -0.71 11.93 17.62
C GLY A 440 -0.08 12.60 16.40
N TYR A 441 -0.07 12.00 15.21
CA TYR A 441 0.33 12.72 14.00
C TYR A 441 -0.49 14.03 13.89
N ALA A 442 0.19 15.16 13.73
CA ALA A 442 -0.42 16.48 13.94
C ALA A 442 -1.22 16.99 12.72
N TYR A 443 -0.99 16.40 11.54
CA TYR A 443 -1.49 16.92 10.28
C TYR A 443 -2.46 15.95 9.58
N TYR A 444 -2.97 16.40 8.45
CA TYR A 444 -3.87 15.66 7.56
C TYR A 444 -3.25 15.69 6.15
N PRO A 445 -2.49 14.65 5.76
CA PRO A 445 -1.57 14.74 4.62
C PRO A 445 -2.20 15.02 3.25
N LEU A 446 -3.51 14.75 3.07
CA LEU A 446 -4.18 14.93 1.78
C LEU A 446 -4.85 16.30 1.63
N ARG A 447 -4.81 17.14 2.67
CA ARG A 447 -5.25 18.53 2.54
C ARG A 447 -4.28 19.33 1.67
N LYS A 448 -4.81 20.31 0.93
CA LYS A 448 -4.00 21.17 0.05
C LYS A 448 -3.17 22.21 0.81
N ASP A 449 -3.51 22.50 2.06
CA ASP A 449 -2.72 23.35 2.96
C ASP A 449 -1.58 22.59 3.66
N PHE A 450 -1.55 21.26 3.57
CA PHE A 450 -0.41 20.46 4.02
C PHE A 450 0.71 20.48 2.97
N LEU A 451 1.80 21.18 3.31
CA LEU A 451 3.02 21.22 2.50
C LEU A 451 3.94 20.06 2.88
N GLU A 452 4.25 19.19 1.92
CA GLU A 452 5.17 18.09 2.16
C GLU A 452 6.60 18.62 2.47
N PRO A 453 7.21 18.26 3.61
CA PRO A 453 8.46 18.88 4.10
C PRO A 453 9.66 18.84 3.15
N TYR A 454 9.68 17.94 2.17
CA TYR A 454 10.78 17.79 1.21
C TYR A 454 10.51 18.43 -0.15
N TYR A 455 9.24 18.47 -0.57
CA TYR A 455 8.87 18.82 -1.94
C TYR A 455 8.20 20.20 -2.03
N GLU A 456 7.45 20.58 -1.01
CA GLU A 456 6.59 21.79 -1.03
C GLU A 456 6.92 22.75 0.13
N GLY A 457 7.59 22.29 1.20
CA GLY A 457 7.97 23.10 2.35
C GLY A 457 9.39 23.71 2.25
N PRO A 458 9.63 24.94 2.73
CA PRO A 458 10.96 25.56 2.73
C PRO A 458 11.88 25.02 3.83
N THR A 459 11.31 24.51 4.92
CA THR A 459 11.88 23.57 5.92
C THR A 459 10.72 22.99 6.74
N LYS A 460 11.02 21.91 7.45
CA LYS A 460 10.17 21.09 8.33
C LYS A 460 9.16 21.86 9.20
N VAL A 461 7.89 21.43 9.17
CA VAL A 461 6.81 21.90 10.06
C VAL A 461 6.75 21.02 11.32
N PHE A 462 7.58 21.28 12.33
CA PHE A 462 7.26 20.80 13.68
C PHE A 462 7.75 21.82 14.70
N ASP A 463 6.83 22.34 15.49
CA ASP A 463 7.15 22.88 16.80
C ASP A 463 7.43 21.74 17.78
N SER A 464 8.34 21.99 18.72
CA SER A 464 8.69 21.05 19.78
C SER A 464 7.48 20.79 20.68
N ARG A 465 7.03 19.53 20.76
CA ARG A 465 5.97 19.07 21.69
C ARG A 465 6.29 19.30 23.18
N VAL A 466 7.50 19.75 23.52
CA VAL A 466 7.94 19.94 24.91
C VAL A 466 7.47 21.27 25.48
N GLU A 467 7.29 22.30 24.64
CA GLU A 467 7.09 23.67 25.12
C GLU A 467 5.63 23.97 25.52
N GLU A 468 4.66 23.19 25.05
CA GLU A 468 3.23 23.37 25.35
C GLU A 468 2.69 22.50 26.51
N GLY A 469 3.56 21.80 27.25
CA GLY A 469 3.15 21.11 28.49
C GLY A 469 2.24 19.88 28.32
N HIS A 470 1.94 19.46 27.08
CA HIS A 470 1.16 18.25 26.78
C HIS A 470 2.02 16.98 26.60
N GLY A 471 3.31 17.03 26.97
CA GLY A 471 4.33 16.07 26.55
C GLY A 471 5.03 15.27 27.66
N HIS A 472 4.34 14.82 28.71
CA HIS A 472 4.88 13.74 29.53
C HIS A 472 4.64 12.40 28.85
N HIS A 473 5.62 11.94 28.05
CA HIS A 473 5.65 10.59 27.52
C HIS A 473 6.18 9.65 28.59
N PHE A 474 5.41 8.62 28.94
CA PHE A 474 5.88 7.50 29.74
C PHE A 474 6.13 6.32 28.82
N ARG A 475 7.32 5.74 28.84
CA ARG A 475 7.58 4.45 28.18
C ARG A 475 6.71 3.40 28.89
N SER A 476 6.15 2.44 28.16
CA SER A 476 5.49 1.29 28.81
C SER A 476 6.52 0.52 29.67
N GLU A 477 7.79 0.59 29.28
CA GLU A 477 8.94 0.06 29.99
C GLU A 477 9.36 0.90 31.22
N GLU A 478 8.90 2.15 31.36
CA GLU A 478 9.11 3.01 32.55
C GLU A 478 8.04 2.79 33.63
N LEU A 479 6.90 2.21 33.25
CA LEU A 479 5.86 1.76 34.17
C LEU A 479 6.08 0.31 34.64
N ASN A 480 7.01 -0.39 33.98
CA ASN A 480 7.61 -1.59 34.53
C ASN A 480 8.59 -1.17 35.65
N PRO A 481 8.40 -1.64 36.90
CA PRO A 481 9.26 -1.28 38.03
C PRO A 481 10.74 -1.67 37.85
N TYR A 482 11.08 -2.47 36.82
CA TYR A 482 12.43 -2.96 36.58
C TYR A 482 13.11 -2.39 35.32
N GLY A 483 12.42 -1.62 34.47
CA GLY A 483 13.01 -1.02 33.27
C GLY A 483 13.41 -2.03 32.18
N THR A 484 12.83 -1.91 30.98
CA THR A 484 13.03 -2.78 29.79
C THR A 484 12.43 -4.20 29.87
N ASN A 485 12.20 -4.81 28.69
CA ASN A 485 11.68 -6.16 28.51
C ASN A 485 12.51 -7.17 29.32
N LEU A 486 11.94 -7.64 30.42
CA LEU A 486 12.40 -8.64 31.39
C LEU A 486 13.84 -9.19 31.19
N LYS A 487 14.84 -8.52 31.77
CA LYS A 487 16.16 -9.10 32.04
C LYS A 487 16.17 -9.63 33.48
N ILE A 488 16.01 -10.94 33.66
CA ILE A 488 16.12 -11.59 34.98
C ILE A 488 17.62 -11.75 35.33
N PRO A 489 18.12 -11.14 36.42
CA PRO A 489 19.50 -11.34 36.86
C PRO A 489 19.79 -12.82 37.14
N ARG A 490 21.03 -13.27 36.92
CA ARG A 490 21.47 -14.60 37.37
C ARG A 490 21.36 -14.66 38.91
N GLY A 491 20.42 -15.46 39.42
CA GLY A 491 20.14 -15.60 40.86
C GLY A 491 18.86 -14.92 41.35
N TYR A 492 17.89 -14.62 40.47
CA TYR A 492 16.59 -14.07 40.87
C TYR A 492 15.72 -15.12 41.58
N GLU A 493 15.25 -14.81 42.80
CA GLU A 493 14.52 -15.74 43.67
C GLU A 493 13.03 -15.38 43.87
N ASP A 494 12.61 -14.15 43.54
CA ASP A 494 11.25 -13.62 43.77
C ASP A 494 10.32 -13.81 42.55
N TRP A 495 10.14 -15.06 42.11
CA TRP A 495 9.33 -15.41 40.94
C TRP A 495 7.85 -15.02 41.09
N ASP A 496 7.37 -14.98 42.34
CA ASP A 496 5.98 -14.78 42.73
C ASP A 496 5.43 -13.38 42.40
N LYS A 497 6.33 -12.42 42.08
CA LYS A 497 5.99 -11.00 41.80
C LYS A 497 5.83 -10.69 40.30
N LEU A 498 6.03 -11.67 39.42
CA LEU A 498 5.82 -11.54 37.98
C LEU A 498 4.33 -11.74 37.64
N SER A 499 3.54 -10.67 37.70
CA SER A 499 2.15 -10.67 37.23
C SER A 499 2.06 -10.11 35.81
N SER A 500 1.32 -10.77 34.93
CA SER A 500 1.06 -10.35 33.54
C SER A 500 0.14 -9.13 33.40
N ASN A 501 -0.37 -8.58 34.51
CA ASN A 501 -1.50 -7.65 34.51
C ASN A 501 -1.12 -6.16 34.43
N ASP A 502 0.17 -5.81 34.39
CA ASP A 502 0.65 -4.41 34.40
C ASP A 502 1.08 -3.89 33.00
N ASP A 503 0.44 -4.34 31.92
CA ASP A 503 0.64 -3.76 30.57
C ASP A 503 -0.15 -2.46 30.39
N VAL A 504 0.58 -1.36 30.18
CA VAL A 504 0.05 -0.01 30.05
C VAL A 504 -0.69 0.22 28.72
N LYS A 505 -0.40 -0.58 27.68
CA LYS A 505 -1.14 -0.49 26.41
C LYS A 505 -2.59 -0.98 26.52
N GLY A 506 -2.94 -1.69 27.60
CA GLY A 506 -4.30 -2.14 27.89
C GLY A 506 -5.15 -1.10 28.64
N LYS A 507 -4.56 -0.06 29.22
CA LYS A 507 -5.28 0.80 30.20
C LYS A 507 -6.37 1.69 29.61
N ASN A 508 -6.35 1.94 28.30
CA ASN A 508 -7.35 2.76 27.60
C ASN A 508 -8.24 1.98 26.60
N LEU A 509 -8.30 0.66 26.68
CA LEU A 509 -9.11 -0.18 25.78
C LEU A 509 -10.38 -0.76 26.43
N MET A 510 -10.73 -0.33 27.64
CA MET A 510 -11.97 -0.77 28.29
C MET A 510 -13.13 0.13 27.83
N PRO A 511 -14.11 -0.35 27.03
CA PRO A 511 -15.35 0.37 26.83
C PRO A 511 -16.06 0.53 28.19
N GLY A 512 -16.78 1.64 28.38
CA GLY A 512 -17.49 1.91 29.62
C GLY A 512 -18.48 0.79 29.98
N GLY A 513 -18.48 0.35 31.25
CA GLY A 513 -19.51 -0.55 31.79
C GLY A 513 -19.04 -1.82 32.53
N VAL A 514 -17.73 -2.05 32.73
CA VAL A 514 -17.25 -3.28 33.38
C VAL A 514 -17.23 -3.15 34.91
N GLN A 515 -18.09 -3.88 35.62
CA GLN A 515 -17.84 -4.31 37.00
C GLN A 515 -17.09 -5.64 36.96
N ILE A 516 -15.92 -5.70 37.58
CA ILE A 516 -15.15 -6.93 37.76
C ILE A 516 -15.68 -7.58 39.05
N SER A 517 -16.35 -8.73 38.92
CA SER A 517 -16.73 -9.59 40.06
C SER A 517 -16.16 -10.99 39.90
N GLU A 518 -15.62 -11.53 41.00
CA GLU A 518 -14.56 -12.54 41.10
C GLU A 518 -14.85 -13.99 40.64
N LEU A 519 -15.93 -14.30 39.90
CA LEU A 519 -16.14 -15.67 39.37
C LEU A 519 -16.95 -15.66 38.05
N GLU A 520 -16.41 -15.03 37.01
CA GLU A 520 -16.77 -15.18 35.58
C GLU A 520 -15.44 -15.29 34.81
N THR A 521 -15.35 -16.08 33.73
CA THR A 521 -14.07 -16.41 33.06
C THR A 521 -13.28 -15.16 32.65
N ASP A 522 -11.98 -15.13 33.00
CA ASP A 522 -11.09 -14.01 32.69
C ASP A 522 -10.90 -13.87 31.16
N GLN A 523 -11.35 -12.75 30.59
CA GLN A 523 -11.05 -12.37 29.21
C GLN A 523 -9.66 -11.73 29.13
N PHE A 524 -8.87 -12.10 28.12
CA PHE A 524 -7.57 -11.48 27.87
C PHE A 524 -7.43 -11.00 26.43
N VAL A 525 -6.49 -10.09 26.19
CA VAL A 525 -6.20 -9.54 24.87
C VAL A 525 -4.90 -10.14 24.34
N VAL A 526 -4.98 -10.81 23.18
CA VAL A 526 -3.83 -11.33 22.46
C VAL A 526 -3.53 -10.40 21.28
N SER A 527 -2.32 -9.85 21.27
CA SER A 527 -1.82 -9.04 20.17
C SER A 527 -1.08 -9.90 19.15
N MET A 528 -1.71 -10.21 18.03
CA MET A 528 -1.12 -10.97 16.94
C MET A 528 -0.54 -10.02 15.89
N GLY A 529 0.78 -10.05 15.66
CA GLY A 529 1.50 -9.11 14.77
C GLY A 529 2.06 -7.88 15.50
N PRO A 530 2.67 -6.90 14.79
CA PRO A 530 2.64 -6.74 13.33
C PRO A 530 3.57 -7.70 12.57
N GLN A 531 4.58 -8.28 13.22
CA GLN A 531 5.40 -9.33 12.62
C GLN A 531 4.81 -10.69 13.04
N HIS A 532 4.25 -11.43 12.08
CA HIS A 532 3.79 -12.80 12.24
C HIS A 532 3.69 -13.47 10.86
N PRO A 533 4.02 -14.76 10.70
CA PRO A 533 3.94 -15.43 9.39
C PRO A 533 2.55 -15.38 8.75
N SER A 534 1.51 -15.61 9.54
CA SER A 534 0.11 -15.67 9.08
C SER A 534 -0.58 -14.33 8.85
N THR A 535 0.10 -13.19 9.08
CA THR A 535 -0.49 -11.85 8.85
C THR A 535 -0.20 -11.31 7.45
N HIS A 536 0.45 -12.11 6.58
CA HIS A 536 0.77 -11.78 5.17
C HIS A 536 1.44 -10.40 5.01
N GLY A 537 2.38 -10.13 5.91
CA GLY A 537 3.12 -8.87 6.04
C GLY A 537 2.90 -8.22 7.40
N VAL A 538 3.06 -6.90 7.46
CA VAL A 538 2.97 -6.08 8.67
C VAL A 538 1.55 -5.67 9.04
N PHE A 539 0.80 -6.60 9.60
CA PHE A 539 -0.57 -6.38 10.04
C PHE A 539 -0.74 -6.89 11.46
N ARG A 540 -1.46 -6.13 12.28
CA ARG A 540 -1.66 -6.48 13.69
C ARG A 540 -3.15 -6.63 13.97
N MET A 541 -3.52 -7.72 14.64
CA MET A 541 -4.87 -7.97 15.15
C MET A 541 -4.82 -8.01 16.66
N ASN A 542 -5.60 -7.16 17.32
CA ASN A 542 -5.84 -7.27 18.74
C ASN A 542 -7.09 -8.13 18.94
N LEU A 543 -6.89 -9.35 19.42
CA LEU A 543 -7.93 -10.34 19.65
C LEU A 543 -8.33 -10.29 21.12
N ARG A 544 -9.62 -10.07 21.41
CA ARG A 544 -10.17 -10.29 22.74
C ARG A 544 -10.70 -11.71 22.78
N VAL A 545 -10.21 -12.52 23.70
CA VAL A 545 -10.52 -13.95 23.79
C VAL A 545 -11.08 -14.32 25.16
N ASP A 546 -12.01 -15.26 25.16
CA ASP A 546 -12.51 -15.99 26.32
C ASP A 546 -12.12 -17.46 26.15
N GLY A 547 -11.09 -17.89 26.87
CA GLY A 547 -10.39 -19.14 26.58
C GLY A 547 -9.75 -19.12 25.19
N GLU A 548 -10.28 -19.92 24.26
CA GLU A 548 -9.84 -19.97 22.85
C GLU A 548 -10.81 -19.23 21.90
N THR A 549 -11.99 -18.84 22.38
CA THR A 549 -13.05 -18.25 21.57
C THR A 549 -12.84 -16.75 21.46
N VAL A 550 -12.88 -16.24 20.23
CA VAL A 550 -12.75 -14.81 19.94
C VAL A 550 -14.07 -14.11 20.20
N VAL A 551 -14.05 -13.13 21.11
CA VAL A 551 -15.22 -12.30 21.48
C VAL A 551 -15.14 -10.87 20.95
N GLY A 552 -14.05 -10.53 20.26
CA GLY A 552 -13.84 -9.24 19.59
C GLY A 552 -12.49 -9.19 18.90
N LEU A 553 -12.40 -8.41 17.82
CA LEU A 553 -11.17 -8.29 17.03
C LEU A 553 -11.06 -6.88 16.50
N LYS A 554 -9.92 -6.21 16.76
CA LYS A 554 -9.61 -4.92 16.14
C LYS A 554 -8.38 -5.03 15.24
N PRO A 555 -8.53 -4.80 13.92
CA PRO A 555 -7.41 -4.73 13.01
C PRO A 555 -6.68 -3.40 13.17
N VAL A 556 -5.36 -3.46 13.20
CA VAL A 556 -4.44 -2.34 13.31
C VAL A 556 -3.54 -2.38 12.07
N MET A 557 -3.70 -1.37 11.22
CA MET A 557 -3.03 -1.23 9.94
C MET A 557 -2.25 0.10 9.89
N GLY A 558 -1.77 0.52 8.72
CA GLY A 558 -0.97 1.74 8.56
C GLY A 558 0.53 1.56 8.73
N TYR A 559 0.98 0.35 9.09
CA TYR A 559 2.41 0.07 9.20
C TYR A 559 3.10 0.28 7.84
N MET A 560 2.46 -0.06 6.72
CA MET A 560 3.00 0.05 5.36
C MET A 560 2.51 1.31 4.62
N HIS A 561 2.01 2.33 5.31
CA HIS A 561 1.55 3.56 4.66
C HIS A 561 2.72 4.35 4.06
N ARG A 562 2.71 4.56 2.75
CA ARG A 562 3.81 5.16 1.96
C ARG A 562 3.32 6.30 1.07
N ASN A 563 2.40 7.10 1.59
CA ASN A 563 1.98 8.37 0.99
C ASN A 563 1.59 8.28 -0.51
N HIS A 564 1.06 7.13 -0.95
CA HIS A 564 0.86 6.82 -2.36
C HIS A 564 -0.05 7.85 -3.03
N GLU A 565 -1.14 8.23 -2.37
CA GLU A 565 -2.10 9.20 -2.91
C GLU A 565 -1.52 10.61 -3.04
N LYS A 566 -0.73 11.06 -2.03
CA LYS A 566 -0.07 12.37 -2.08
C LYS A 566 1.01 12.40 -3.17
N ILE A 567 1.74 11.30 -3.38
CA ILE A 567 2.66 11.15 -4.51
C ILE A 567 1.89 11.24 -5.84
N GLY A 568 0.70 10.65 -5.90
CA GLY A 568 -0.21 10.69 -7.05
C GLY A 568 -0.60 12.10 -7.48
N GLU A 569 -0.81 13.01 -6.52
CA GLU A 569 -1.14 14.42 -6.77
C GLU A 569 0.06 15.25 -7.24
N ARG A 570 1.27 14.89 -6.80
CA ARG A 570 2.51 15.58 -7.14
C ARG A 570 3.06 15.18 -8.51
N ASN A 571 2.94 13.90 -8.84
CA ASN A 571 3.51 13.34 -10.05
C ASN A 571 2.63 13.62 -11.27
N THR A 572 3.27 13.72 -12.44
CA THR A 572 2.50 13.75 -13.69
C THR A 572 1.75 12.44 -13.89
N TYR A 573 0.63 12.46 -14.61
CA TYR A 573 -0.20 11.27 -14.83
C TYR A 573 0.60 10.04 -15.29
N LEU A 574 1.57 10.22 -16.19
CA LEU A 574 2.41 9.11 -16.68
C LEU A 574 3.38 8.57 -15.61
N MET A 575 3.86 9.43 -14.71
CA MET A 575 4.77 9.04 -13.62
C MET A 575 4.07 8.22 -12.52
N ASN A 576 2.73 8.16 -12.52
CA ASN A 576 1.95 7.42 -11.53
C ASN A 576 1.81 5.91 -11.84
N PHE A 577 1.99 5.46 -13.09
CA PHE A 577 1.92 4.03 -13.44
C PHE A 577 2.86 3.13 -12.63
N PRO A 578 4.15 3.46 -12.41
CA PRO A 578 5.00 2.67 -11.53
C PRO A 578 4.48 2.56 -10.10
N PHE A 579 3.75 3.56 -9.60
CA PHE A 579 3.20 3.48 -8.25
C PHE A 579 1.99 2.55 -8.21
N THR A 580 1.14 2.53 -9.25
CA THR A 580 -0.01 1.61 -9.30
C THR A 580 0.43 0.14 -9.28
N ASP A 581 1.57 -0.20 -9.88
CA ASP A 581 2.20 -1.53 -9.77
C ASP A 581 2.51 -1.96 -8.33
N ARG A 582 2.70 -1.00 -7.42
CA ARG A 582 3.21 -1.19 -6.05
C ARG A 582 2.12 -1.15 -4.96
N LEU A 583 0.86 -0.96 -5.36
CA LEU A 583 -0.32 -1.11 -4.52
C LEU A 583 -0.49 -2.58 -4.13
N ASP A 584 -1.24 -3.34 -4.93
CA ASP A 584 -1.17 -4.78 -4.94
C ASP A 584 -0.02 -5.24 -5.85
N TYR A 585 1.11 -5.54 -5.23
CA TYR A 585 2.32 -5.98 -5.92
C TYR A 585 2.23 -7.37 -6.56
N LEU A 586 1.13 -8.11 -6.37
CA LEU A 586 0.86 -9.35 -7.09
C LEU A 586 0.09 -9.10 -8.40
N THR A 587 -0.64 -7.97 -8.50
CA THR A 587 -1.56 -7.70 -9.61
C THR A 587 -1.24 -6.43 -10.40
N SER A 588 0.04 -6.20 -10.69
CA SER A 588 0.52 -4.97 -11.35
C SER A 588 -0.26 -4.58 -12.61
N MET A 589 -0.52 -5.52 -13.52
CA MET A 589 -1.29 -5.26 -14.75
C MET A 589 -2.74 -4.84 -14.47
N GLY A 590 -3.40 -5.47 -13.50
CA GLY A 590 -4.76 -5.11 -13.08
C GLY A 590 -4.82 -3.71 -12.47
N ASN A 591 -3.82 -3.35 -11.67
CA ASN A 591 -3.75 -2.03 -11.05
C ASN A 591 -3.55 -0.92 -12.08
N ASN A 592 -2.64 -1.14 -13.05
CA ASN A 592 -2.48 -0.20 -14.16
C ASN A 592 -3.75 -0.08 -14.99
N PHE A 593 -4.53 -1.16 -15.13
CA PHE A 593 -5.76 -1.14 -15.91
C PHE A 593 -6.78 -0.19 -15.32
N GLY A 594 -7.05 -0.30 -14.01
CA GLY A 594 -7.97 0.61 -13.32
C GLY A 594 -7.56 2.08 -13.46
N TYR A 595 -6.26 2.37 -13.30
CA TYR A 595 -5.76 3.73 -13.44
C TYR A 595 -5.82 4.24 -14.89
N ALA A 596 -5.49 3.39 -15.86
CA ALA A 596 -5.56 3.72 -17.27
C ALA A 596 -6.99 4.10 -17.66
N LEU A 597 -7.99 3.32 -17.24
CA LEU A 597 -9.39 3.57 -17.57
C LEU A 597 -9.90 4.89 -16.98
N ALA A 598 -9.55 5.23 -15.73
CA ALA A 598 -9.97 6.49 -15.11
C ALA A 598 -9.47 7.72 -15.90
N VAL A 599 -8.21 7.71 -16.32
CA VAL A 599 -7.63 8.83 -17.07
C VAL A 599 -8.05 8.82 -18.55
N GLU A 600 -8.12 7.65 -19.19
CA GLU A 600 -8.61 7.50 -20.58
C GLU A 600 -10.03 8.05 -20.74
N GLN A 601 -10.84 7.91 -19.69
CA GLN A 601 -12.19 8.40 -19.69
C GLN A 601 -12.26 9.93 -19.60
N LEU A 602 -11.39 10.58 -18.81
CA LEU A 602 -11.24 12.05 -18.82
C LEU A 602 -10.75 12.56 -20.18
N MET A 603 -9.88 11.79 -20.85
CA MET A 603 -9.34 12.13 -22.17
C MET A 603 -10.34 11.88 -23.32
N GLY A 604 -11.38 11.08 -23.09
CA GLY A 604 -12.40 10.77 -24.10
C GLY A 604 -11.80 10.11 -25.35
N ASP A 605 -12.16 10.61 -26.53
CA ASP A 605 -11.74 10.02 -27.80
C ASP A 605 -10.25 10.18 -28.13
N ASP A 606 -9.57 11.15 -27.51
CA ASP A 606 -8.12 11.34 -27.69
C ASP A 606 -7.31 10.14 -27.17
N ALA A 607 -7.88 9.35 -26.25
CA ALA A 607 -7.29 8.14 -25.69
C ALA A 607 -8.00 6.85 -26.14
N LYS A 608 -8.71 6.87 -27.27
CA LYS A 608 -9.38 5.66 -27.77
C LYS A 608 -8.38 4.54 -28.05
N VAL A 609 -8.53 3.44 -27.31
CA VAL A 609 -7.61 2.31 -27.34
C VAL A 609 -7.78 1.52 -28.65
N PRO A 610 -6.69 1.19 -29.37
CA PRO A 610 -6.76 0.31 -30.52
C PRO A 610 -7.19 -1.11 -30.16
N GLU A 611 -7.83 -1.80 -31.10
CA GLU A 611 -8.37 -3.15 -30.86
C GLU A 611 -7.31 -4.16 -30.42
N ARG A 612 -6.13 -4.18 -31.05
CA ARG A 612 -5.02 -5.07 -30.62
C ARG A 612 -4.62 -4.82 -29.17
N ALA A 613 -4.54 -3.55 -28.75
CA ALA A 613 -4.15 -3.20 -27.40
C ALA A 613 -5.19 -3.65 -26.36
N GLU A 614 -6.48 -3.61 -26.69
CA GLU A 614 -7.55 -4.13 -25.82
C GLU A 614 -7.38 -5.64 -25.57
N TYR A 615 -7.13 -6.44 -26.62
CA TYR A 615 -6.86 -7.87 -26.46
C TYR A 615 -5.60 -8.14 -25.62
N ILE A 616 -4.51 -7.40 -25.86
CA ILE A 616 -3.29 -7.54 -25.06
C ILE A 616 -3.57 -7.23 -23.58
N ARG A 617 -4.32 -6.16 -23.30
CA ARG A 617 -4.68 -5.78 -21.91
C ARG A 617 -5.48 -6.87 -21.22
N VAL A 618 -6.49 -7.43 -21.88
CA VAL A 618 -7.30 -8.52 -21.33
C VAL A 618 -6.44 -9.77 -21.09
N ILE A 619 -5.57 -10.15 -22.03
CA ILE A 619 -4.67 -11.30 -21.86
C ILE A 619 -3.76 -11.09 -20.63
N MET A 620 -3.14 -9.93 -20.50
CA MET A 620 -2.28 -9.62 -19.36
C MET A 620 -3.05 -9.58 -18.03
N ALA A 621 -4.26 -9.04 -18.02
CA ALA A 621 -5.12 -8.98 -16.84
C ALA A 621 -5.60 -10.37 -16.39
N GLU A 622 -5.99 -11.25 -17.32
CA GLU A 622 -6.44 -12.60 -16.97
C GLU A 622 -5.29 -13.54 -16.61
N LEU A 623 -4.11 -13.40 -17.21
CA LEU A 623 -2.89 -14.07 -16.73
C LEU A 623 -2.55 -13.64 -15.30
N THR A 624 -2.72 -12.34 -15.00
CA THR A 624 -2.54 -11.80 -13.65
C THR A 624 -3.57 -12.38 -12.67
N ARG A 625 -4.81 -12.60 -13.11
CA ARG A 625 -5.86 -13.24 -12.29
C ARG A 625 -5.51 -14.67 -11.93
N VAL A 626 -5.08 -15.47 -12.90
CA VAL A 626 -4.63 -16.85 -12.64
C VAL A 626 -3.44 -16.86 -11.67
N ALA A 627 -2.42 -16.02 -11.91
CA ALA A 627 -1.25 -15.94 -11.04
C ALA A 627 -1.60 -15.53 -9.60
N SER A 628 -2.52 -14.58 -9.44
CA SER A 628 -2.97 -14.10 -8.12
C SER A 628 -3.79 -15.15 -7.37
N HIS A 629 -4.73 -15.83 -8.03
CA HIS A 629 -5.51 -16.90 -7.40
C HIS A 629 -4.66 -18.12 -7.02
N MET A 630 -3.68 -18.50 -7.85
CA MET A 630 -2.74 -19.56 -7.49
C MET A 630 -1.96 -19.19 -6.23
N TRP A 631 -1.48 -17.95 -6.14
CA TRP A 631 -0.82 -17.44 -4.94
C TRP A 631 -1.75 -17.49 -3.71
N ALA A 632 -2.96 -16.94 -3.85
CA ALA A 632 -3.96 -16.89 -2.78
C ALA A 632 -4.30 -18.28 -2.24
N ILE A 633 -4.55 -19.26 -3.13
CA ILE A 633 -4.85 -20.64 -2.75
C ILE A 633 -3.64 -21.29 -2.07
N GLY A 634 -2.44 -21.15 -2.64
CA GLY A 634 -1.23 -21.73 -2.08
C GLY A 634 -0.95 -21.28 -0.64
N PHE A 635 -1.06 -19.97 -0.39
CA PHE A 635 -0.82 -19.39 0.94
C PHE A 635 -1.95 -19.65 1.92
N PHE A 636 -3.22 -19.55 1.49
CA PHE A 636 -4.36 -19.90 2.33
C PHE A 636 -4.23 -21.32 2.90
N LEU A 637 -3.79 -22.27 2.07
CA LEU A 637 -3.56 -23.65 2.50
C LEU A 637 -2.38 -23.77 3.48
N ASN A 638 -1.33 -22.98 3.29
CA ASN A 638 -0.20 -22.91 4.21
C ASN A 638 -0.65 -22.42 5.60
N ASP A 639 -1.53 -21.41 5.65
CA ASP A 639 -2.05 -20.82 6.88
C ASP A 639 -2.91 -21.78 7.70
N ILE A 640 -3.67 -22.64 7.03
CA ILE A 640 -4.52 -23.64 7.70
C ILE A 640 -3.79 -24.96 8.00
N GLY A 641 -2.52 -25.10 7.60
CA GLY A 641 -1.63 -26.18 8.03
C GLY A 641 -1.14 -27.14 6.94
N ALA A 642 -1.57 -26.98 5.67
CA ALA A 642 -1.00 -27.73 4.55
C ALA A 642 0.34 -27.10 4.14
N PHE A 643 1.37 -27.38 4.96
CA PHE A 643 2.64 -26.67 4.96
C PHE A 643 3.41 -26.83 3.65
N PHE A 644 3.66 -25.70 2.99
CA PHE A 644 4.45 -25.51 1.75
C PHE A 644 4.08 -26.28 0.48
N THR A 645 3.72 -27.57 0.51
CA THR A 645 3.52 -28.38 -0.71
C THR A 645 2.57 -27.74 -1.74
N PRO A 646 1.32 -27.34 -1.38
CA PRO A 646 0.43 -26.69 -2.35
C PRO A 646 0.95 -25.32 -2.79
N ALA A 647 1.58 -24.56 -1.89
CA ALA A 647 2.17 -23.27 -2.22
C ALA A 647 3.30 -23.40 -3.25
N LEU A 648 4.20 -24.37 -3.10
CA LEU A 648 5.30 -24.62 -4.02
C LEU A 648 4.80 -24.94 -5.44
N TYR A 649 3.74 -25.75 -5.55
CA TYR A 649 3.17 -26.14 -6.84
C TYR A 649 2.49 -24.95 -7.51
N ALA A 650 1.77 -24.14 -6.74
CA ALA A 650 1.14 -22.92 -7.23
C ALA A 650 2.16 -21.85 -7.66
N ILE A 651 3.28 -21.72 -6.95
CA ILE A 651 4.34 -20.75 -7.28
C ILE A 651 5.04 -21.11 -8.59
N GLU A 652 5.20 -22.39 -8.93
CA GLU A 652 5.81 -22.81 -10.21
C GLU A 652 5.04 -22.22 -11.41
N GLU A 653 3.71 -22.35 -11.41
CA GLU A 653 2.88 -21.83 -12.50
C GLU A 653 2.88 -20.31 -12.54
N ARG A 654 2.91 -19.65 -11.38
CA ARG A 654 3.10 -18.20 -11.29
C ARG A 654 4.44 -17.79 -11.93
N GLU A 655 5.52 -18.49 -11.66
CA GLU A 655 6.84 -18.21 -12.23
C GLU A 655 6.85 -18.29 -13.76
N LEU A 656 6.09 -19.22 -14.36
CA LEU A 656 5.94 -19.31 -15.81
C LEU A 656 5.15 -18.15 -16.41
N ILE A 657 4.18 -17.61 -15.67
CA ILE A 657 3.46 -16.38 -16.06
C ILE A 657 4.40 -15.16 -15.95
N LEU A 658 5.20 -15.07 -14.89
CA LEU A 658 6.16 -13.97 -14.74
C LEU A 658 7.22 -13.97 -15.84
N ASP A 659 7.67 -15.13 -16.33
CA ASP A 659 8.55 -15.23 -17.50
C ASP A 659 7.91 -14.57 -18.75
N LEU A 660 6.58 -14.70 -18.94
CA LEU A 660 5.86 -14.04 -20.04
C LEU A 660 5.78 -12.52 -19.83
N PHE A 661 5.58 -12.07 -18.60
CA PHE A 661 5.56 -10.64 -18.26
C PHE A 661 6.93 -9.99 -18.44
N GLU A 662 8.00 -10.67 -18.00
CA GLU A 662 9.38 -10.22 -18.18
C GLU A 662 9.71 -10.11 -19.67
N TRP A 663 9.31 -11.11 -20.47
CA TRP A 663 9.55 -11.06 -21.91
C TRP A 663 8.81 -9.90 -22.60
N ALA A 664 7.58 -9.61 -22.18
CA ALA A 664 6.77 -8.53 -22.77
C ALA A 664 7.17 -7.12 -22.30
N SER A 665 7.50 -6.96 -21.02
CA SER A 665 7.67 -5.64 -20.38
C SER A 665 9.11 -5.32 -19.96
N GLY A 666 9.98 -6.33 -19.87
CA GLY A 666 11.34 -6.22 -19.32
C GLY A 666 11.42 -6.32 -17.80
N SER A 667 10.30 -6.56 -17.11
CA SER A 667 10.24 -6.69 -15.64
C SER A 667 9.28 -7.82 -15.25
N ARG A 668 9.64 -8.57 -14.20
CA ARG A 668 8.86 -9.73 -13.73
C ARG A 668 7.57 -9.33 -13.01
N MET A 669 7.64 -8.38 -12.08
CA MET A 669 6.50 -7.99 -11.22
C MET A 669 6.03 -6.55 -11.50
N MET A 670 6.94 -5.58 -11.38
CA MET A 670 6.65 -4.15 -11.59
C MET A 670 6.73 -3.83 -13.08
N CYS A 671 5.72 -4.27 -13.84
CA CYS A 671 5.77 -4.35 -15.30
C CYS A 671 5.67 -2.99 -15.98
N ASN A 672 4.99 -2.01 -15.36
CA ASN A 672 4.78 -0.66 -15.90
C ASN A 672 4.43 -0.68 -17.40
N TYR A 673 3.51 -1.55 -17.80
CA TYR A 673 3.30 -1.94 -19.19
C TYR A 673 2.13 -1.22 -19.86
N PHE A 674 1.03 -1.01 -19.15
CA PHE A 674 -0.12 -0.29 -19.72
C PHE A 674 0.16 1.22 -19.77
N ARG A 675 -0.44 1.90 -20.73
CA ARG A 675 -0.31 3.35 -20.97
C ARG A 675 -1.68 3.90 -21.33
N PHE A 676 -1.94 5.18 -21.11
CA PHE A 676 -3.20 5.77 -21.59
C PHE A 676 -3.31 5.60 -23.12
N GLY A 677 -4.43 5.02 -23.56
CA GLY A 677 -4.70 4.65 -24.95
C GLY A 677 -4.15 3.30 -25.40
N GLY A 678 -3.45 2.53 -24.57
CA GLY A 678 -3.00 1.18 -24.94
C GLY A 678 -1.88 0.59 -24.10
N VAL A 679 -0.80 0.14 -24.75
CA VAL A 679 0.34 -0.52 -24.10
C VAL A 679 1.68 0.08 -24.54
N ALA A 680 2.72 -0.04 -23.70
CA ALA A 680 4.01 0.60 -23.93
C ALA A 680 4.79 0.03 -25.13
N PHE A 681 4.76 -1.29 -25.27
CA PHE A 681 5.46 -2.06 -26.28
C PHE A 681 4.57 -3.18 -26.81
N ASP A 682 4.76 -3.59 -28.07
CA ASP A 682 4.03 -4.74 -28.62
C ASP A 682 4.68 -6.05 -28.15
N LEU A 683 3.94 -7.15 -28.31
CA LEU A 683 4.40 -8.48 -27.92
C LEU A 683 5.63 -8.92 -28.76
N PRO A 684 6.70 -9.43 -28.12
CA PRO A 684 7.87 -9.92 -28.84
C PRO A 684 7.56 -11.11 -29.76
N LYS A 685 8.41 -11.33 -30.75
CA LYS A 685 8.33 -12.51 -31.63
C LYS A 685 8.44 -13.81 -30.81
N GLY A 686 7.54 -14.77 -31.03
CA GLY A 686 7.51 -16.03 -30.31
C GLY A 686 6.71 -16.01 -29.00
N TRP A 687 6.28 -14.82 -28.55
CA TRP A 687 5.54 -14.66 -27.30
C TRP A 687 4.14 -15.27 -27.40
N LYS A 688 3.41 -14.99 -28.49
CA LYS A 688 2.05 -15.49 -28.73
C LYS A 688 2.01 -17.02 -28.72
N GLU A 689 2.98 -17.66 -29.37
CA GLU A 689 3.08 -19.11 -29.47
C GLU A 689 3.39 -19.76 -28.11
N ARG A 690 4.26 -19.13 -27.30
CA ARG A 690 4.55 -19.60 -25.95
C ARG A 690 3.34 -19.45 -25.03
N CYS A 691 2.66 -18.31 -25.08
CA CYS A 691 1.44 -18.06 -24.33
C CYS A 691 0.33 -19.05 -24.72
N HIS A 692 0.15 -19.27 -26.03
CA HIS A 692 -0.80 -20.27 -26.53
C HIS A 692 -0.52 -21.67 -25.96
N LYS A 693 0.71 -22.17 -26.07
CA LYS A 693 1.07 -23.49 -25.51
C LYS A 693 0.81 -23.57 -24.01
N PHE A 694 1.18 -22.53 -23.27
CA PHE A 694 0.96 -22.49 -21.82
C PHE A 694 -0.53 -22.56 -21.46
N VAL A 695 -1.35 -21.74 -22.11
CA VAL A 695 -2.80 -21.66 -21.85
C VAL A 695 -3.54 -22.92 -22.28
N TYR A 696 -3.18 -23.52 -23.42
CA TYR A 696 -3.90 -24.68 -23.98
C TYR A 696 -3.39 -26.03 -23.46
N ASP A 697 -2.09 -26.17 -23.19
CA ASP A 697 -1.47 -27.48 -22.94
C ASP A 697 -1.16 -27.71 -21.45
N ARG A 698 -1.14 -26.66 -20.60
CA ARG A 698 -0.69 -26.75 -19.20
C ARG A 698 -1.72 -26.31 -18.16
N LEU A 699 -2.31 -25.12 -18.30
CA LEU A 699 -3.09 -24.50 -17.22
C LEU A 699 -4.28 -25.34 -16.74
N ASP A 700 -5.09 -25.92 -17.64
CA ASP A 700 -6.24 -26.75 -17.23
C ASP A 700 -5.79 -27.94 -16.38
N GLY A 701 -4.79 -28.70 -16.86
CA GLY A 701 -4.31 -29.89 -16.18
C GLY A 701 -3.73 -29.58 -14.80
N LYS A 702 -3.12 -28.40 -14.63
CA LYS A 702 -2.60 -27.95 -13.34
C LYS A 702 -3.69 -27.51 -12.37
N ILE A 703 -4.73 -26.85 -12.87
CA ILE A 703 -5.90 -26.52 -12.05
C ILE A 703 -6.64 -27.81 -11.64
N ASP A 704 -6.78 -28.78 -12.54
CA ASP A 704 -7.38 -30.09 -12.25
C ASP A 704 -6.58 -30.89 -11.21
N GLU A 705 -5.25 -30.82 -11.28
CA GLU A 705 -4.36 -31.44 -10.29
C GLU A 705 -4.58 -30.83 -8.90
N LEU A 706 -4.60 -29.50 -8.79
CA LEU A 706 -4.87 -28.80 -7.52
C LEU A 706 -6.27 -29.15 -6.98
N ASP A 707 -7.29 -29.09 -7.82
CA ASP A 707 -8.69 -29.40 -7.47
C ASP A 707 -8.81 -30.84 -6.92
N LYS A 708 -8.23 -31.81 -7.63
CA LYS A 708 -8.25 -33.23 -7.25
C LYS A 708 -7.58 -33.49 -5.90
N LEU A 709 -6.50 -32.79 -5.59
CA LEU A 709 -5.73 -32.99 -4.35
C LEU A 709 -6.35 -32.28 -3.14
N LEU A 710 -7.06 -31.18 -3.36
CA LEU A 710 -7.44 -30.24 -2.30
C LEU A 710 -8.95 -30.22 -2.03
N THR A 711 -9.78 -30.08 -3.05
CA THR A 711 -11.23 -29.82 -2.88
C THR A 711 -11.95 -30.93 -2.12
N GLY A 712 -11.53 -32.19 -2.33
CA GLY A 712 -12.09 -33.36 -1.65
C GLY A 712 -11.40 -33.74 -0.34
N ASN A 713 -10.41 -32.96 0.10
CA ASN A 713 -9.62 -33.29 1.29
C ASN A 713 -10.45 -33.10 2.57
N GLU A 714 -10.55 -34.14 3.40
CA GLU A 714 -11.37 -34.13 4.61
C GLU A 714 -10.94 -33.06 5.62
N ILE A 715 -9.64 -32.83 5.78
CA ILE A 715 -9.09 -31.82 6.70
C ILE A 715 -9.43 -30.41 6.19
N LEU A 716 -9.30 -30.16 4.89
CA LEU A 716 -9.69 -28.89 4.29
C LEU A 716 -11.18 -28.60 4.52
N LEU A 717 -12.04 -29.60 4.29
CA LEU A 717 -13.47 -29.46 4.43
C LEU A 717 -13.86 -29.16 5.89
N ASP A 718 -13.26 -29.87 6.86
CA ASP A 718 -13.50 -29.68 8.29
C ASP A 718 -13.04 -28.29 8.77
N ARG A 719 -11.88 -27.82 8.31
CA ARG A 719 -11.31 -26.52 8.69
C ARG A 719 -11.96 -25.31 8.03
N CYS A 720 -12.69 -25.50 6.93
CA CYS A 720 -13.19 -24.39 6.11
C CYS A 720 -14.71 -24.24 6.12
N LYS A 721 -15.47 -25.34 6.19
CA LYS A 721 -16.93 -25.29 6.07
C LYS A 721 -17.56 -24.67 7.31
N GLY A 722 -18.44 -23.69 7.11
CA GLY A 722 -19.13 -22.98 8.19
C GLY A 722 -18.26 -22.02 9.00
N ILE A 723 -16.97 -21.88 8.67
CA ILE A 723 -16.05 -20.96 9.35
C ILE A 723 -16.06 -19.61 8.64
N GLY A 724 -16.14 -18.51 9.41
CA GLY A 724 -16.09 -17.14 8.89
C GLY A 724 -17.19 -16.82 7.87
N ALA A 725 -18.36 -17.45 7.99
CA ALA A 725 -19.44 -17.27 7.02
C ALA A 725 -20.02 -15.85 7.05
N LEU A 726 -20.28 -15.28 5.88
CA LEU A 726 -21.05 -14.05 5.72
C LEU A 726 -22.33 -14.35 4.94
N THR A 727 -23.47 -13.84 5.42
CA THR A 727 -24.69 -13.86 4.60
C THR A 727 -24.59 -12.86 3.46
N ALA A 728 -25.41 -13.01 2.43
CA ALA A 728 -25.48 -12.06 1.32
C ALA A 728 -25.75 -10.63 1.81
N GLU A 729 -26.66 -10.45 2.77
CA GLU A 729 -27.00 -9.15 3.34
C GLU A 729 -25.82 -8.54 4.11
N GLN A 730 -25.10 -9.36 4.90
CA GLN A 730 -23.92 -8.90 5.61
C GLN A 730 -22.79 -8.51 4.65
N ALA A 731 -22.54 -9.34 3.63
CA ALA A 731 -21.51 -9.08 2.62
C ALA A 731 -21.76 -7.76 1.87
N ILE A 732 -23.02 -7.46 1.54
CA ILE A 732 -23.44 -6.20 0.93
C ILE A 732 -23.29 -5.03 1.91
N ALA A 733 -23.80 -5.19 3.14
CA ALA A 733 -23.76 -4.15 4.16
C ALA A 733 -22.34 -3.71 4.52
N TRP A 734 -21.40 -4.66 4.59
CA TRP A 734 -19.97 -4.40 4.82
C TRP A 734 -19.20 -3.99 3.56
N SER A 735 -19.90 -3.78 2.42
CA SER A 735 -19.30 -3.40 1.14
C SER A 735 -18.22 -4.36 0.62
N THR A 736 -18.24 -5.63 1.04
CA THR A 736 -17.25 -6.61 0.59
C THR A 736 -17.28 -6.75 -0.93
N ALA A 737 -16.14 -7.04 -1.54
CA ALA A 737 -15.99 -7.05 -2.99
C ALA A 737 -15.39 -8.35 -3.52
N GLY A 738 -15.62 -8.62 -4.81
CA GLY A 738 -14.95 -9.70 -5.52
C GLY A 738 -15.34 -11.10 -5.01
N PRO A 739 -14.36 -12.01 -4.86
CA PRO A 739 -14.61 -13.37 -4.39
C PRO A 739 -15.32 -13.46 -3.03
N VAL A 740 -15.12 -12.47 -2.13
CA VAL A 740 -15.77 -12.46 -0.80
C VAL A 740 -17.28 -12.24 -0.94
N LEU A 741 -17.67 -11.27 -1.78
CA LEU A 741 -19.07 -10.97 -2.07
C LEU A 741 -19.74 -12.13 -2.81
N ARG A 742 -19.07 -12.66 -3.84
CA ARG A 742 -19.58 -13.77 -4.64
C ARG A 742 -19.70 -15.08 -3.87
N ALA A 743 -18.75 -15.39 -2.99
CA ALA A 743 -18.84 -16.57 -2.12
C ALA A 743 -20.08 -16.55 -1.23
N SER A 744 -20.53 -15.35 -0.85
CA SER A 744 -21.70 -15.11 0.02
C SER A 744 -23.05 -15.17 -0.73
N GLY A 745 -23.05 -15.56 -2.01
CA GLY A 745 -24.28 -15.73 -2.80
C GLY A 745 -24.69 -14.53 -3.66
N VAL A 746 -23.90 -13.46 -3.69
CA VAL A 746 -24.25 -12.23 -4.41
C VAL A 746 -23.64 -12.27 -5.82
N ASN A 747 -24.49 -12.28 -6.85
CA ASN A 747 -24.07 -12.32 -8.25
C ASN A 747 -23.68 -10.92 -8.75
N TYR A 748 -22.51 -10.43 -8.33
CA TYR A 748 -21.97 -9.13 -8.72
C TYR A 748 -20.50 -9.26 -9.17
N ASP A 749 -20.23 -8.87 -10.42
CA ASP A 749 -18.89 -8.83 -11.03
C ASP A 749 -18.86 -7.70 -12.05
N ILE A 750 -17.89 -6.79 -11.93
CA ILE A 750 -17.84 -5.56 -12.74
C ILE A 750 -17.70 -5.88 -14.23
N ARG A 751 -17.03 -6.98 -14.61
CA ARG A 751 -16.85 -7.36 -16.02
C ARG A 751 -18.17 -7.68 -16.73
N ARG A 752 -19.23 -7.99 -15.97
CA ARG A 752 -20.59 -8.19 -16.47
C ARG A 752 -21.54 -7.05 -16.10
N ALA A 753 -21.45 -6.54 -14.89
CA ALA A 753 -22.29 -5.46 -14.36
C ALA A 753 -22.07 -4.14 -15.10
N ALA A 754 -20.82 -3.76 -15.31
CA ALA A 754 -20.41 -2.53 -15.98
C ALA A 754 -19.17 -2.84 -16.85
N PRO A 755 -19.36 -3.57 -17.97
CA PRO A 755 -18.25 -4.06 -18.78
C PRO A 755 -17.32 -2.93 -19.23
N TYR A 756 -16.03 -3.14 -19.07
CA TYR A 756 -14.96 -2.26 -19.54
C TYR A 756 -14.10 -2.98 -20.58
N SER A 757 -13.33 -2.22 -21.35
CA SER A 757 -12.52 -2.78 -22.44
C SER A 757 -13.40 -3.61 -23.39
N ILE A 758 -13.05 -4.88 -23.63
CA ILE A 758 -13.75 -5.81 -24.53
C ILE A 758 -14.25 -7.08 -23.81
N TYR A 759 -14.46 -7.01 -22.48
CA TYR A 759 -14.94 -8.15 -21.69
C TYR A 759 -16.34 -8.65 -22.12
N ASP A 760 -17.15 -7.77 -22.72
CA ASP A 760 -18.47 -8.06 -23.27
C ASP A 760 -18.45 -9.07 -24.43
N ARG A 761 -17.31 -9.18 -25.13
CA ARG A 761 -17.15 -10.08 -26.29
C ARG A 761 -16.83 -11.53 -25.92
N PHE A 762 -16.40 -11.77 -24.68
CA PHE A 762 -15.98 -13.10 -24.25
C PHE A 762 -17.10 -13.87 -23.55
N ASP A 763 -17.17 -15.15 -23.85
CA ASP A 763 -18.07 -16.08 -23.15
C ASP A 763 -17.39 -16.61 -21.88
N PHE A 764 -17.95 -16.26 -20.72
CA PHE A 764 -17.50 -16.71 -19.39
C PHE A 764 -18.63 -16.54 -18.37
N ASN A 765 -18.61 -17.36 -17.33
CA ASN A 765 -19.59 -17.34 -16.26
C ASN A 765 -19.05 -16.61 -15.02
N VAL A 766 -19.94 -15.94 -14.29
CA VAL A 766 -19.63 -15.42 -12.94
C VAL A 766 -19.90 -16.54 -11.94
N ILE A 767 -18.87 -16.91 -11.17
CA ILE A 767 -18.97 -17.98 -10.17
C ILE A 767 -19.48 -17.40 -8.86
N VAL A 768 -20.50 -18.03 -8.28
CA VAL A 768 -21.15 -17.58 -7.04
C VAL A 768 -21.21 -18.75 -6.07
N GLY A 769 -20.83 -18.51 -4.81
CA GLY A 769 -20.94 -19.46 -3.70
C GLY A 769 -22.35 -19.51 -3.13
N LYS A 770 -22.54 -20.21 -2.01
CA LYS A 770 -23.87 -20.39 -1.39
C LYS A 770 -23.90 -20.03 0.08
N ASN A 771 -22.83 -20.37 0.79
CA ASN A 771 -22.75 -20.32 2.25
C ASN A 771 -21.93 -19.13 2.76
N GLY A 772 -21.04 -18.57 1.92
CA GLY A 772 -20.18 -17.44 2.31
C GLY A 772 -19.05 -17.79 3.26
N ASP A 773 -18.72 -19.07 3.43
CA ASP A 773 -17.66 -19.57 4.30
C ASP A 773 -16.28 -19.59 3.62
N LEU A 774 -15.25 -20.04 4.35
CA LEU A 774 -13.89 -20.14 3.81
C LEU A 774 -13.81 -21.08 2.60
N PHE A 775 -14.58 -22.17 2.61
CA PHE A 775 -14.55 -23.14 1.53
C PHE A 775 -15.10 -22.54 0.23
N ASP A 776 -16.23 -21.85 0.29
CA ASP A 776 -16.82 -21.18 -0.87
C ASP A 776 -15.89 -20.08 -1.42
N ARG A 777 -15.19 -19.34 -0.55
CA ARG A 777 -14.18 -18.34 -0.96
C ARG A 777 -12.98 -18.96 -1.66
N TYR A 778 -12.53 -20.13 -1.22
CA TYR A 778 -11.49 -20.91 -1.91
C TYR A 778 -12.01 -21.42 -3.26
N TYR A 779 -13.20 -22.02 -3.28
CA TYR A 779 -13.76 -22.68 -4.45
C TYR A 779 -14.12 -21.68 -5.56
N VAL A 780 -14.66 -20.51 -5.22
CA VAL A 780 -14.91 -19.42 -6.18
C VAL A 780 -13.62 -19.04 -6.91
N ARG A 781 -12.50 -18.86 -6.19
CA ARG A 781 -11.20 -18.53 -6.82
C ARG A 781 -10.69 -19.65 -7.72
N LEU A 782 -10.84 -20.91 -7.31
CA LEU A 782 -10.48 -22.08 -8.11
C LEU A 782 -11.25 -22.11 -9.44
N GLN A 783 -12.56 -21.90 -9.39
CA GLN A 783 -13.41 -21.88 -10.58
C GLN A 783 -13.21 -20.61 -11.42
N GLU A 784 -12.93 -19.46 -10.80
CA GLU A 784 -12.57 -18.24 -11.51
C GLU A 784 -11.30 -18.42 -12.35
N MET A 785 -10.31 -19.20 -11.88
CA MET A 785 -9.16 -19.54 -12.73
C MET A 785 -9.58 -20.29 -14.00
N ARG A 786 -10.57 -21.18 -13.93
CA ARG A 786 -11.08 -21.91 -15.10
C ARG A 786 -11.76 -20.97 -16.09
N GLU A 787 -12.57 -20.04 -15.60
CA GLU A 787 -13.22 -19.01 -16.42
C GLU A 787 -12.20 -18.03 -17.00
N SER A 788 -11.15 -17.65 -16.26
CA SER A 788 -10.01 -16.88 -16.80
C SER A 788 -9.28 -17.62 -17.91
N VAL A 789 -9.02 -18.92 -17.76
CA VAL A 789 -8.42 -19.74 -18.83
C VAL A 789 -9.34 -19.79 -20.05
N LYS A 790 -10.66 -19.87 -19.85
CA LYS A 790 -11.65 -19.80 -20.94
C LYS A 790 -11.59 -18.47 -21.70
N ILE A 791 -11.44 -17.34 -21.00
CA ILE A 791 -11.24 -16.02 -21.61
C ILE A 791 -9.90 -15.97 -22.34
N LEU A 792 -8.81 -16.42 -21.72
CA LEU A 792 -7.46 -16.44 -22.31
C LEU A 792 -7.42 -17.23 -23.62
N LYS A 793 -8.08 -18.40 -23.68
CA LYS A 793 -8.17 -19.21 -24.90
C LYS A 793 -8.82 -18.44 -26.05
N GLN A 794 -9.92 -17.73 -25.78
CA GLN A 794 -10.62 -16.90 -26.76
C GLN A 794 -9.76 -15.69 -27.19
N ALA A 795 -9.21 -14.95 -26.22
CA ALA A 795 -8.43 -13.75 -26.48
C ALA A 795 -7.12 -14.04 -27.25
N VAL A 796 -6.41 -15.11 -26.93
CA VAL A 796 -5.16 -15.50 -27.63
C VAL A 796 -5.44 -15.99 -29.05
N ARG A 797 -6.55 -16.71 -29.25
CA ARG A 797 -7.00 -17.18 -30.58
C ARG A 797 -7.31 -15.98 -31.49
N ASP A 798 -8.09 -15.03 -30.97
CA ASP A 798 -8.66 -13.93 -31.75
C ASP A 798 -7.79 -12.66 -31.74
N LEU A 799 -6.60 -12.69 -31.13
CA LEU A 799 -5.67 -11.56 -31.05
C LEU A 799 -5.35 -11.00 -32.46
N PRO A 800 -5.83 -9.79 -32.80
CA PRO A 800 -5.67 -9.21 -34.12
C PRO A 800 -4.32 -8.50 -34.28
N GLU A 801 -3.91 -8.30 -35.53
CA GLU A 801 -2.81 -7.39 -35.87
C GLU A 801 -3.29 -5.93 -35.87
N GLY A 802 -2.40 -4.99 -35.56
CA GLY A 802 -2.76 -3.57 -35.53
C GLY A 802 -1.86 -2.71 -34.65
N PRO A 803 -2.18 -1.40 -34.53
CA PRO A 803 -1.42 -0.50 -33.66
C PRO A 803 -1.69 -0.79 -32.18
N ILE A 804 -0.74 -0.43 -31.31
CA ILE A 804 -0.80 -0.64 -29.86
C ILE A 804 -1.10 0.63 -29.05
N LEU A 805 -1.05 1.80 -29.70
CA LEU A 805 -1.33 3.12 -29.13
C LEU A 805 -2.04 3.99 -30.18
N PRO A 806 -2.87 4.95 -29.75
CA PRO A 806 -3.44 5.94 -30.65
C PRO A 806 -2.35 6.91 -31.10
N GLY A 807 -2.13 7.00 -32.42
CA GLY A 807 -1.22 7.97 -33.00
C GLY A 807 0.24 7.84 -32.54
N LYS A 808 0.90 8.98 -32.26
CA LYS A 808 2.31 9.04 -31.86
C LYS A 808 2.45 9.03 -30.34
N LYS A 809 3.51 8.36 -29.84
CA LYS A 809 3.88 8.36 -28.42
C LYS A 809 4.09 9.80 -27.91
N SER A 810 3.27 10.23 -26.95
CA SER A 810 3.43 11.51 -26.25
C SER A 810 3.95 11.28 -24.84
N TYR A 811 4.98 12.03 -24.44
CA TYR A 811 5.50 12.02 -23.07
C TYR A 811 4.81 13.04 -22.16
N GLN A 812 4.10 14.02 -22.74
CA GLN A 812 3.30 15.00 -22.02
C GLN A 812 1.83 14.76 -22.36
N ILE A 813 1.11 14.23 -21.38
CA ILE A 813 -0.29 13.85 -21.53
C ILE A 813 -1.13 15.00 -20.99
N LYS A 814 -2.03 15.51 -21.82
CA LYS A 814 -2.94 16.57 -21.45
C LYS A 814 -4.26 15.93 -21.07
N VAL A 815 -4.60 16.01 -19.80
CA VAL A 815 -5.88 15.54 -19.28
C VAL A 815 -6.79 16.77 -19.17
N PRO A 816 -7.99 16.76 -19.78
CA PRO A 816 -8.96 17.83 -19.62
C PRO A 816 -9.36 18.02 -18.15
N ALA A 817 -9.87 19.21 -17.80
CA ALA A 817 -10.43 19.44 -16.47
C ALA A 817 -11.75 18.67 -16.31
N GLY A 818 -11.94 18.04 -15.15
CA GLY A 818 -13.11 17.22 -14.82
C GLY A 818 -12.78 16.11 -13.81
N GLU A 819 -13.77 15.29 -13.51
CA GLU A 819 -13.68 14.22 -12.53
C GLU A 819 -14.04 12.87 -13.17
N ALA A 820 -13.43 11.79 -12.69
CA ALA A 820 -13.72 10.44 -13.15
C ALA A 820 -13.54 9.43 -12.03
N TYR A 821 -14.49 8.49 -11.93
CA TYR A 821 -14.35 7.29 -11.12
C TYR A 821 -14.45 6.06 -12.04
N SER A 822 -13.36 5.32 -12.16
CA SER A 822 -13.35 4.07 -12.92
C SER A 822 -13.01 2.89 -12.02
N ARG A 823 -13.53 1.72 -12.40
CA ARG A 823 -13.44 0.49 -11.61
C ARG A 823 -13.08 -0.68 -12.49
N VAL A 824 -12.26 -1.59 -11.95
CA VAL A 824 -11.93 -2.87 -12.59
C VAL A 824 -12.15 -4.01 -11.61
N GLU A 825 -12.50 -5.18 -12.13
CA GLU A 825 -12.58 -6.40 -11.33
C GLU A 825 -11.17 -6.99 -11.19
N ASN A 826 -10.40 -6.53 -10.21
CA ASN A 826 -9.11 -7.13 -9.87
C ASN A 826 -9.35 -8.51 -9.21
N PRO A 827 -8.37 -9.44 -9.14
CA PRO A 827 -8.57 -10.77 -8.54
C PRO A 827 -9.02 -10.76 -7.07
N LYS A 828 -8.71 -9.69 -6.35
CA LYS A 828 -9.15 -9.47 -4.95
C LYS A 828 -10.52 -8.82 -4.84
N GLY A 829 -11.03 -8.27 -5.95
CA GLY A 829 -12.32 -7.60 -6.07
C GLY A 829 -12.23 -6.26 -6.80
N GLU A 830 -13.25 -5.44 -6.61
CA GLU A 830 -13.41 -4.13 -7.21
C GLU A 830 -12.26 -3.17 -6.82
N LEU A 831 -11.40 -2.82 -7.77
CA LEU A 831 -10.37 -1.80 -7.62
C LEU A 831 -10.84 -0.53 -8.32
N GLY A 832 -10.91 0.58 -7.58
CA GLY A 832 -11.39 1.86 -8.09
C GLY A 832 -10.33 2.95 -8.06
N TYR A 833 -10.34 3.84 -9.05
CA TYR A 833 -9.56 5.07 -9.06
C TYR A 833 -10.48 6.27 -9.24
N TYR A 834 -10.46 7.19 -8.29
CA TYR A 834 -11.12 8.48 -8.38
C TYR A 834 -10.07 9.56 -8.65
N VAL A 835 -10.24 10.28 -9.76
CA VAL A 835 -9.27 11.28 -10.24
C VAL A 835 -10.00 12.59 -10.53
N VAL A 836 -9.48 13.68 -9.97
CA VAL A 836 -9.89 15.06 -10.29
C VAL A 836 -8.76 15.73 -11.05
N SER A 837 -9.09 16.33 -12.19
CA SER A 837 -8.16 17.08 -13.04
C SER A 837 -8.61 18.53 -13.12
N ASP A 838 -7.68 19.45 -12.92
CA ASP A 838 -7.84 20.90 -13.15
C ASP A 838 -7.33 21.31 -14.55
N GLY A 839 -6.93 20.34 -15.38
CA GLY A 839 -6.30 20.58 -16.68
C GLY A 839 -4.77 20.72 -16.63
N SER A 840 -4.17 20.60 -15.45
CA SER A 840 -2.72 20.58 -15.28
C SER A 840 -2.09 19.25 -15.72
N ALA A 841 -0.77 19.14 -15.62
CA ALA A 841 -0.04 17.91 -15.96
C ALA A 841 -0.09 16.85 -14.85
N THR A 842 -0.62 17.21 -13.67
CA THR A 842 -0.75 16.36 -12.49
C THR A 842 -2.23 16.21 -12.12
N ALA A 843 -2.56 15.23 -11.29
CA ALA A 843 -3.92 15.10 -10.77
C ALA A 843 -4.12 16.08 -9.62
N TYR A 844 -5.23 16.81 -9.63
CA TYR A 844 -5.62 17.63 -8.48
C TYR A 844 -5.96 16.74 -7.28
N ARG A 845 -6.71 15.66 -7.51
CA ARG A 845 -6.97 14.60 -6.53
C ARG A 845 -6.72 13.25 -7.19
N TYR A 846 -6.07 12.36 -6.44
CA TYR A 846 -5.85 10.97 -6.81
C TYR A 846 -6.21 10.09 -5.61
N HIS A 847 -7.26 9.29 -5.74
CA HIS A 847 -7.72 8.39 -4.69
C HIS A 847 -7.89 6.95 -5.21
N VAL A 848 -7.53 5.98 -4.37
CA VAL A 848 -7.58 4.56 -4.70
C VAL A 848 -8.51 3.81 -3.76
N ARG A 849 -9.58 3.22 -4.29
CA ARG A 849 -10.44 2.28 -3.57
C ARG A 849 -9.84 0.88 -3.65
N SER A 850 -9.20 0.43 -2.57
CA SER A 850 -8.57 -0.90 -2.47
C SER A 850 -9.60 -1.97 -2.07
N PRO A 851 -9.75 -3.07 -2.83
CA PRO A 851 -10.53 -4.23 -2.38
C PRO A 851 -9.98 -4.87 -1.10
N SER A 852 -8.65 -4.94 -0.91
CA SER A 852 -8.06 -5.48 0.33
C SER A 852 -8.46 -4.67 1.55
N PHE A 853 -8.45 -3.34 1.46
CA PHE A 853 -8.87 -2.44 2.55
C PHE A 853 -10.35 -2.63 2.90
N ILE A 854 -11.21 -2.65 1.88
CA ILE A 854 -12.66 -2.76 2.09
C ILE A 854 -13.06 -4.12 2.66
N ASN A 855 -12.49 -5.22 2.16
CA ASN A 855 -12.81 -6.56 2.65
C ASN A 855 -12.45 -6.75 4.14
N LEU A 856 -11.43 -6.05 4.65
CA LEU A 856 -11.04 -6.09 6.06
C LEU A 856 -12.08 -5.49 7.00
N THR A 857 -12.99 -4.64 6.51
CA THR A 857 -14.06 -4.05 7.35
C THR A 857 -14.93 -5.12 8.00
N SER A 858 -15.12 -6.26 7.32
CA SER A 858 -15.91 -7.39 7.80
C SER A 858 -15.15 -8.36 8.72
N LEU A 859 -13.84 -8.17 8.93
CA LEU A 859 -12.96 -9.15 9.59
C LEU A 859 -13.42 -9.50 11.01
N GLU A 860 -13.79 -8.50 11.81
CA GLU A 860 -14.29 -8.73 13.18
C GLU A 860 -15.55 -9.59 13.15
N THR A 861 -16.51 -9.27 12.27
CA THR A 861 -17.78 -10.00 12.13
C THR A 861 -17.55 -11.47 11.77
N MET A 862 -16.56 -11.77 10.91
CA MET A 862 -16.24 -13.15 10.54
C MET A 862 -15.54 -13.94 11.66
N CYS A 863 -14.79 -13.25 12.54
CA CYS A 863 -13.97 -13.89 13.57
C CYS A 863 -14.68 -14.10 14.90
N VAL A 864 -15.69 -13.28 15.23
CA VAL A 864 -16.41 -13.40 16.51
C VAL A 864 -17.11 -14.77 16.60
N GLY A 865 -16.89 -15.47 17.70
CA GLY A 865 -17.37 -16.83 17.95
C GLY A 865 -16.47 -17.95 17.42
N ALA A 866 -15.45 -17.62 16.62
CA ALA A 866 -14.48 -18.58 16.10
C ALA A 866 -13.28 -18.77 17.05
N THR A 867 -12.43 -19.77 16.79
CA THR A 867 -11.20 -19.96 17.55
C THR A 867 -10.07 -19.07 17.03
N VAL A 868 -9.01 -18.86 17.82
CA VAL A 868 -7.81 -18.14 17.38
C VAL A 868 -7.18 -18.76 16.11
N ALA A 869 -7.25 -20.09 15.97
CA ALA A 869 -6.74 -20.78 14.77
C ALA A 869 -7.60 -20.49 13.53
N ASP A 870 -8.90 -20.28 13.69
CA ASP A 870 -9.82 -19.95 12.60
C ASP A 870 -9.61 -18.52 12.10
N VAL A 871 -9.23 -17.58 12.97
CA VAL A 871 -8.89 -16.20 12.59
C VAL A 871 -7.83 -16.17 11.49
N VAL A 872 -6.83 -17.05 11.59
CA VAL A 872 -5.76 -17.18 10.60
C VAL A 872 -6.32 -17.62 9.24
N GLY A 873 -7.19 -18.64 9.23
CA GLY A 873 -7.86 -19.09 8.00
C GLY A 873 -8.78 -18.02 7.41
N ILE A 874 -9.50 -17.29 8.25
CA ILE A 874 -10.37 -16.18 7.85
C ILE A 874 -9.56 -15.09 7.15
N LEU A 875 -8.49 -14.62 7.78
CA LEU A 875 -7.62 -13.60 7.22
C LEU A 875 -7.00 -14.06 5.88
N GLY A 876 -6.49 -15.30 5.82
CA GLY A 876 -5.94 -15.88 4.59
C GLY A 876 -6.96 -15.95 3.46
N SER A 877 -8.24 -16.24 3.76
CA SER A 877 -9.30 -16.32 2.74
C SER A 877 -9.72 -14.97 2.14
N LEU A 878 -9.43 -13.86 2.82
CA LEU A 878 -9.65 -12.51 2.30
C LEU A 878 -8.59 -12.12 1.26
N ASP A 879 -7.43 -12.80 1.28
CA ASP A 879 -6.33 -12.59 0.34
C ASP A 879 -5.87 -11.13 0.33
N ILE A 880 -5.51 -10.59 1.49
CA ILE A 880 -5.13 -9.18 1.63
C ILE A 880 -3.69 -8.92 1.16
N VAL A 881 -3.47 -7.74 0.60
CA VAL A 881 -2.11 -7.23 0.34
C VAL A 881 -1.95 -5.86 0.98
N LEU A 882 -1.04 -5.76 1.95
CA LEU A 882 -0.92 -4.56 2.79
C LEU A 882 -0.41 -3.32 2.05
N GLY A 883 0.28 -3.50 0.93
CA GLY A 883 0.64 -2.38 0.07
C GLY A 883 -0.58 -1.69 -0.55
N GLU A 884 -1.67 -2.43 -0.74
CA GLU A 884 -2.95 -1.94 -1.24
C GLU A 884 -3.84 -1.42 -0.10
N VAL A 885 -3.77 -2.05 1.08
CA VAL A 885 -4.50 -1.62 2.29
C VAL A 885 -4.03 -0.25 2.77
N ASP A 886 -2.71 -0.07 2.91
CA ASP A 886 -2.17 1.12 3.59
C ASP A 886 -1.87 2.28 2.65
N ARG A 887 -1.72 2.03 1.34
CA ARG A 887 -1.37 3.03 0.30
C ARG A 887 -0.19 3.91 0.73
#